data_AF-A0A265Q103-F1
#
_entry.id   AF-A0A265Q103-F1
#
_cell.length_a   1.000
_cell.length_b   1.000
_cell.length_c   1.000
_cell.angle_alpha   90.00
_cell.angle_beta   90.00
_cell.angle_gamma   90.00
#
_symmetry.space_group_name_H-M   'P 1'
#
loop_
_entity.id
_entity.type
_entity.pdbx_description
1 polymer ?
#
loop_
_entity_poly.entity_id
_entity_poly.type
_entity_poly.pdbx_seq_one_letter_code
_entity_poly.pdbx_strand_id
1 'polypeptide(L)'
;MTGEKYEYINNDVIDQLFQLEQGKKYLFRTEVYVQSNAGSAAKPLYDGGPLYIELDDNGYIDWDNPQFKIIKEEMDFINENIISYDLIGTKDMTAMQEVQENAKDYYLVDGRWIDKEDYDNQNHVVIIHETIAKNHNISIGDKLDIKMRDSEYGVLLSTEKDKIEWRNYYTSEPKSFEVVGIFKNNRAAQYECMYIPESTMPMELGRYTGGLDEPIPVRVHSYSFVLKNAEDETTFIEKYRELLKELGYELSFLMNSIDSFKEASDPIKRSTAISAMVFSMLLILIQGFVIYVYIDGHKLNYAIERALGIPAKISGKHLVLPLVIFGIIASVLGGYTGYQKAIEESTEILSSIPSNVQRTVDFGLDIKYFILFIILSMLPFVIMLFLRIKQLKNSSVIDLINNNKKKKILQEESKEESEYIDMVKATTVSQSTEAAVYVKEEEEGKEQYIEDHRKDSKKALRRFSINYTLRSKVTSIFLIILAGIFTFALLWMNYLTIKNNELIEKAYKDSIITGDIVAKGSRTTSHGTGPIHRRHIDRLMETGLVEDYKSIAWMNYEELYIDRDGAIKKYEIGEKDKVHVFIKHPIFVVYASNKSYNSSDGIINLTDLNIIDNYSLEDFDKEYTRGYSKNGELTILDENGEEGFPILVAEKAMDHYDLKLGDKILLEPASRHRQLSVRTYGTIVGTYKGISTGKNYYGKNIVNEDMEVFIYPMEVLNNVEMQIFYSKIEFEFKQEKNKELISRKAEIKGIVSNNSFNEFATELKLWDEELTNVMEPLEKNISLLEVLYPVTFTLSIVIAGILVFIMVLRRTTDVAILRILGVKEKEVRWNIFKENLILVLIGTAIACIAVFAISIKSYPIDMTKYIIVSGGYLLGSTAGLILGIGKVTNKKPLEMLQVKE
;
A
#
# COMPACT_ATOMS: atom_id res chain seq x y z
N MET A 1 -41.87 -8.27 -24.95
CA MET A 1 -42.39 -8.75 -26.26
C MET A 1 -43.71 -8.07 -26.51
N THR A 2 -43.74 -7.10 -27.42
CA THR A 2 -44.98 -6.54 -27.96
C THR A 2 -45.63 -7.61 -28.82
N GLY A 3 -46.88 -7.97 -28.55
CA GLY A 3 -47.62 -9.02 -29.27
C GLY A 3 -48.02 -8.63 -30.69
N GLU A 4 -47.14 -7.96 -31.43
CA GLU A 4 -47.36 -7.65 -32.84
C GLU A 4 -47.23 -8.94 -33.66
N LYS A 5 -48.34 -9.37 -34.28
CA LYS A 5 -48.27 -10.32 -35.39
C LYS A 5 -47.50 -9.65 -36.52
N TYR A 6 -46.35 -10.19 -36.88
CA TYR A 6 -45.65 -9.81 -38.10
C TYR A 6 -46.40 -10.39 -39.30
N GLU A 7 -47.43 -9.68 -39.76
CA GLU A 7 -48.33 -10.11 -40.86
C GLU A 7 -47.63 -10.15 -42.24
N TYR A 8 -46.35 -9.80 -42.33
CA TYR A 8 -45.68 -9.44 -43.57
C TYR A 8 -44.72 -10.51 -44.15
N ILE A 9 -44.55 -11.66 -43.50
CA ILE A 9 -43.79 -12.81 -44.06
C ILE A 9 -44.71 -14.03 -44.09
N ASN A 10 -45.30 -14.31 -45.24
CA ASN A 10 -46.13 -15.48 -45.52
C ASN A 10 -45.70 -16.14 -46.85
N ASN A 11 -46.27 -17.31 -47.18
CA ASN A 11 -45.91 -18.03 -48.40
C ASN A 11 -46.10 -17.18 -49.67
N ASP A 12 -47.12 -16.33 -49.71
CA ASP A 12 -47.39 -15.47 -50.87
C ASP A 12 -46.28 -14.41 -51.08
N VAL A 13 -45.73 -13.88 -49.99
CA VAL A 13 -44.57 -12.96 -50.02
C VAL A 13 -43.31 -13.68 -50.48
N ILE A 14 -43.08 -14.90 -49.99
CA ILE A 14 -41.94 -15.72 -50.41
C ILE A 14 -42.01 -16.02 -51.92
N ASP A 15 -43.19 -16.37 -52.41
CA ASP A 15 -43.43 -16.59 -53.85
C ASP A 15 -43.20 -15.34 -54.69
N GLN A 16 -43.53 -14.13 -54.18
CA GLN A 16 -43.20 -12.86 -54.84
C GLN A 16 -41.69 -12.59 -54.88
N LEU A 17 -40.93 -12.98 -53.85
CA LEU A 17 -39.47 -12.86 -53.84
C LEU A 17 -38.80 -13.83 -54.82
N PHE A 18 -39.39 -15.01 -55.06
CA PHE A 18 -38.90 -15.95 -56.07
C PHE A 18 -39.11 -15.48 -57.52
N GLN A 19 -39.89 -14.42 -57.74
CA GLN A 19 -40.13 -13.84 -59.06
C GLN A 19 -39.12 -12.73 -59.42
N LEU A 20 -38.19 -12.39 -58.53
CA LEU A 20 -37.16 -11.38 -58.78
C LEU A 20 -36.20 -11.81 -59.91
N GLU A 21 -35.86 -10.88 -60.81
CA GLU A 21 -35.00 -11.16 -61.96
C GLU A 21 -33.52 -11.18 -61.56
N GLN A 22 -32.79 -12.19 -62.02
CA GLN A 22 -31.36 -12.30 -61.78
C GLN A 22 -30.60 -11.17 -62.49
N GLY A 23 -29.75 -10.46 -61.74
CA GLY A 23 -28.91 -9.37 -62.27
C GLY A 23 -29.48 -7.97 -62.12
N LYS A 24 -30.71 -7.83 -61.60
CA LYS A 24 -31.33 -6.55 -61.23
C LYS A 24 -30.99 -6.14 -59.80
N LYS A 25 -31.11 -4.85 -59.51
CA LYS A 25 -30.92 -4.28 -58.16
C LYS A 25 -32.28 -4.08 -57.50
N TYR A 26 -32.41 -4.47 -56.24
CA TYR A 26 -33.66 -4.32 -55.48
C TYR A 26 -33.37 -3.68 -54.12
N LEU A 27 -34.27 -2.80 -53.68
CA LEU A 27 -34.24 -2.23 -52.33
C LEU A 27 -35.18 -3.01 -51.43
N PHE A 28 -34.66 -3.44 -50.28
CA PHE A 28 -35.43 -4.05 -49.19
C PHE A 28 -35.30 -3.19 -47.93
N ARG A 29 -36.37 -3.12 -47.14
CA ARG A 29 -36.34 -2.65 -45.75
C ARG A 29 -36.47 -3.86 -44.84
N THR A 30 -35.54 -4.01 -43.92
CA THR A 30 -35.51 -5.17 -43.03
C THR A 30 -35.26 -4.76 -41.59
N GLU A 31 -35.80 -5.51 -40.65
CA GLU A 31 -35.47 -5.42 -39.23
C GLU A 31 -34.56 -6.58 -38.83
N VAL A 32 -33.43 -6.25 -38.18
CA VAL A 32 -32.48 -7.25 -37.68
C VAL A 32 -32.88 -7.63 -36.26
N TYR A 33 -33.12 -8.93 -36.05
CA TYR A 33 -33.36 -9.46 -34.72
C TYR A 33 -32.03 -9.92 -34.12
N VAL A 34 -31.57 -9.22 -33.08
CA VAL A 34 -30.28 -9.49 -32.41
C VAL A 34 -30.21 -10.92 -31.85
N GLN A 35 -31.35 -11.56 -31.58
CA GLN A 35 -31.40 -12.95 -31.10
C GLN A 35 -31.32 -14.02 -32.20
N SER A 36 -31.39 -13.63 -33.47
CA SER A 36 -31.28 -14.55 -34.61
C SER A 36 -29.94 -14.37 -35.31
N ASN A 37 -29.03 -15.34 -35.17
CA ASN A 37 -27.78 -15.41 -35.93
C ASN A 37 -27.98 -15.65 -37.44
N ALA A 38 -29.22 -15.72 -37.91
CA ALA A 38 -29.56 -16.08 -39.29
C ALA A 38 -30.80 -15.31 -39.76
N GLY A 39 -30.62 -14.07 -40.23
CA GLY A 39 -31.60 -13.38 -41.07
C GLY A 39 -32.16 -12.06 -40.53
N SER A 40 -32.95 -11.41 -41.38
CA SER A 40 -33.64 -10.16 -41.08
C SER A 40 -35.09 -10.29 -41.56
N ALA A 41 -36.04 -9.69 -40.84
CA ALA A 41 -37.45 -9.73 -41.23
C ALA A 41 -37.72 -8.60 -42.23
N ALA A 42 -38.23 -8.92 -43.42
CA ALA A 42 -38.64 -7.91 -44.40
C ALA A 42 -39.89 -7.15 -43.90
N LYS A 43 -39.85 -5.83 -44.03
CA LYS A 43 -40.95 -4.92 -43.72
C LYS A 43 -41.34 -4.16 -45.00
N PRO A 44 -42.62 -3.78 -45.17
CA PRO A 44 -43.03 -2.85 -46.22
C PRO A 44 -42.16 -1.59 -46.21
N LEU A 45 -41.79 -1.07 -47.39
CA LEU A 45 -40.96 0.14 -47.49
C LEU A 45 -41.63 1.36 -46.83
N TYR A 46 -42.96 1.38 -46.78
CA TYR A 46 -43.81 2.35 -46.09
C TYR A 46 -45.18 1.70 -45.77
N ASP A 47 -46.02 2.35 -44.96
CA ASP A 47 -47.32 1.81 -44.55
C ASP A 47 -48.21 1.46 -45.76
N GLY A 48 -48.56 0.18 -45.91
CA GLY A 48 -49.32 -0.34 -47.06
C GLY A 48 -48.55 -0.40 -48.39
N GLY A 49 -47.24 -0.15 -48.36
CA GLY A 49 -46.35 -0.18 -49.54
C GLY A 49 -45.85 -1.58 -49.91
N PRO A 50 -45.09 -1.71 -51.02
CA PRO A 50 -44.48 -2.98 -51.41
C PRO A 50 -43.32 -3.35 -50.48
N LEU A 51 -42.97 -4.64 -50.45
CA LEU A 51 -41.83 -5.17 -49.69
C LEU A 51 -40.48 -4.85 -50.34
N TYR A 52 -40.49 -4.63 -51.65
CA TYR A 52 -39.31 -4.25 -52.42
C TYR A 52 -39.68 -3.36 -53.59
N ILE A 53 -38.67 -2.67 -54.13
CA ILE A 53 -38.73 -1.99 -55.43
C ILE A 53 -37.48 -2.35 -56.23
N GLU A 54 -37.62 -2.46 -57.55
CA GLU A 54 -36.47 -2.52 -58.46
C GLU A 54 -35.82 -1.14 -58.57
N LEU A 55 -34.49 -1.12 -58.50
CA LEU A 55 -33.68 0.05 -58.72
C LEU A 55 -33.10 0.03 -60.14
N ASP A 56 -32.78 1.21 -60.66
CA ASP A 56 -32.05 1.33 -61.91
C ASP A 56 -30.64 0.73 -61.83
N ASP A 57 -29.96 0.60 -62.97
CA ASP A 57 -28.60 0.03 -63.04
C ASP A 57 -27.59 0.82 -62.20
N ASN A 58 -27.86 2.10 -61.91
CA ASN A 58 -27.02 2.94 -61.07
C ASN A 58 -27.26 2.68 -59.57
N GLY A 59 -28.43 2.16 -59.19
CA GLY A 59 -28.79 1.86 -57.80
C GLY A 59 -29.01 3.12 -56.95
N TYR A 60 -29.31 4.26 -57.59
CA TYR A 60 -29.50 5.52 -56.89
C TYR A 60 -30.86 5.56 -56.20
N ILE A 61 -30.88 5.95 -54.92
CA ILE A 61 -32.10 6.12 -54.13
C ILE A 61 -32.15 7.58 -53.67
N ASP A 62 -33.21 8.27 -54.05
CA ASP A 62 -33.53 9.58 -53.51
C ASP A 62 -34.27 9.43 -52.18
N TRP A 63 -33.53 9.48 -51.07
CA TRP A 63 -34.08 9.38 -49.72
C TRP A 63 -34.98 10.57 -49.34
N ASP A 64 -34.93 11.68 -50.09
CA ASP A 64 -35.80 12.84 -49.86
C ASP A 64 -37.21 12.66 -50.47
N ASN A 65 -37.41 11.59 -51.25
CA ASN A 65 -38.72 11.26 -51.79
C ASN A 65 -39.74 10.99 -50.66
N PRO A 66 -40.93 11.62 -50.67
CA PRO A 66 -41.96 11.42 -49.65
C PRO A 66 -42.31 9.96 -49.33
N GLN A 67 -42.20 9.05 -50.31
CA GLN A 67 -42.48 7.62 -50.11
C GLN A 67 -41.48 6.93 -49.17
N PHE A 68 -40.25 7.43 -49.06
CA PHE A 68 -39.21 6.86 -48.18
C PHE A 68 -39.04 7.64 -46.88
N LYS A 69 -39.95 8.57 -46.57
CA LYS A 69 -39.88 9.41 -45.37
C LYS A 69 -39.71 8.57 -44.09
N ILE A 70 -40.49 7.49 -43.93
CA ILE A 70 -40.39 6.58 -42.79
C ILE A 70 -39.00 5.93 -42.69
N ILE A 71 -38.45 5.47 -43.83
CA ILE A 71 -37.12 4.84 -43.85
C ILE A 71 -36.05 5.86 -43.47
N LYS A 72 -36.15 7.08 -43.99
CA LYS A 72 -35.22 8.16 -43.65
C LYS A 72 -35.28 8.51 -42.16
N GLU A 73 -36.48 8.59 -41.59
CA GLU A 73 -36.67 8.86 -40.15
C GLU A 73 -36.08 7.73 -39.29
N GLU A 74 -36.22 6.47 -39.68
CA GLU A 74 -35.58 5.32 -39.02
C GLU A 74 -34.06 5.34 -39.16
N MET A 75 -33.54 5.64 -40.36
CA MET A 75 -32.10 5.75 -40.60
C MET A 75 -31.49 6.84 -39.72
N ASP A 76 -32.13 8.01 -39.63
CA ASP A 76 -31.68 9.09 -38.76
C ASP A 76 -31.68 8.66 -37.28
N PHE A 77 -32.73 7.97 -36.83
CA PHE A 77 -32.83 7.46 -35.46
C PHE A 77 -31.75 6.41 -35.13
N ILE A 78 -31.48 5.50 -36.06
CA ILE A 78 -30.42 4.48 -35.91
C ILE A 78 -29.05 5.14 -35.92
N ASN A 79 -28.80 6.08 -36.85
CA ASN A 79 -27.53 6.80 -36.93
C ASN A 79 -27.22 7.57 -35.64
N GLU A 80 -28.25 8.15 -35.01
CA GLU A 80 -28.09 8.81 -33.71
C GLU A 80 -27.71 7.82 -32.60
N ASN A 81 -28.32 6.62 -32.58
CA ASN A 81 -27.99 5.59 -31.60
C ASN A 81 -26.60 4.95 -31.80
N ILE A 82 -26.14 4.79 -33.04
CA ILE A 82 -24.83 4.16 -33.35
C ILE A 82 -23.65 4.92 -32.70
N ILE A 83 -23.80 6.23 -32.51
CA ILE A 83 -22.79 7.11 -31.89
C ILE A 83 -23.14 7.53 -30.46
N SER A 84 -24.18 6.93 -29.87
CA SER A 84 -24.64 7.24 -28.52
C SER A 84 -24.11 6.23 -27.51
N TYR A 85 -23.65 6.74 -26.36
CA TYR A 85 -23.07 5.95 -25.27
C TYR A 85 -23.68 6.38 -23.94
N ASP A 86 -23.76 5.45 -22.99
CA ASP A 86 -24.22 5.74 -21.64
C ASP A 86 -23.19 6.64 -20.92
N LEU A 87 -23.65 7.77 -20.39
CA LEU A 87 -22.80 8.78 -19.76
C LEU A 87 -23.24 8.99 -18.31
N ILE A 88 -22.36 8.64 -17.38
CA ILE A 88 -22.66 8.60 -15.95
C ILE A 88 -21.92 9.74 -15.24
N GLY A 89 -22.68 10.65 -14.62
CA GLY A 89 -22.14 11.67 -13.73
C GLY A 89 -21.72 11.09 -12.38
N THR A 90 -20.53 11.43 -11.91
CA THR A 90 -20.02 11.03 -10.60
C THR A 90 -19.34 12.17 -9.85
N LYS A 91 -19.41 12.16 -8.52
CA LYS A 91 -18.67 13.11 -7.67
C LYS A 91 -17.24 12.68 -7.39
N ASP A 92 -17.03 11.37 -7.27
CA ASP A 92 -15.75 10.77 -6.89
C ASP A 92 -15.81 9.26 -7.17
N MET A 93 -15.15 8.81 -8.23
CA MET A 93 -15.04 7.38 -8.54
C MET A 93 -14.11 6.65 -7.58
N THR A 94 -13.15 7.34 -6.97
CA THR A 94 -12.22 6.72 -6.01
C THR A 94 -12.92 6.26 -4.74
N ALA A 95 -14.12 6.78 -4.46
CA ALA A 95 -14.99 6.35 -3.37
C ALA A 95 -15.96 5.23 -3.76
N MET A 96 -16.08 4.86 -5.04
CA MET A 96 -16.98 3.80 -5.48
C MET A 96 -16.51 2.44 -4.98
N GLN A 97 -17.47 1.60 -4.60
CA GLN A 97 -17.18 0.27 -4.07
C GLN A 97 -16.52 -0.62 -5.14
N GLU A 98 -17.02 -0.53 -6.36
CA GLU A 98 -16.61 -1.30 -7.54
C GLU A 98 -15.17 -1.01 -7.95
N VAL A 99 -14.70 0.21 -7.69
CA VAL A 99 -13.35 0.70 -8.00
C VAL A 99 -12.32 0.21 -7.00
N GLN A 100 -12.73 -0.18 -5.79
CA GLN A 100 -11.79 -0.72 -4.79
C GLN A 100 -11.29 -2.11 -5.24
N GLU A 101 -9.97 -2.37 -5.17
CA GLU A 101 -9.42 -3.63 -5.68
C GLU A 101 -10.01 -4.86 -4.98
N ASN A 102 -10.32 -4.76 -3.67
CA ASN A 102 -10.98 -5.82 -2.91
C ASN A 102 -12.36 -6.23 -3.46
N ALA A 103 -13.05 -5.34 -4.16
CA ALA A 103 -14.32 -5.68 -4.81
C ALA A 103 -14.14 -6.55 -6.06
N LYS A 104 -12.91 -6.59 -6.59
CA LYS A 104 -12.51 -7.31 -7.80
C LYS A 104 -13.38 -7.02 -9.03
N ASP A 105 -13.94 -5.81 -9.13
CA ASP A 105 -14.88 -5.46 -10.19
C ASP A 105 -14.25 -4.54 -11.23
N TYR A 106 -14.15 -3.24 -10.96
CA TYR A 106 -13.61 -2.24 -11.89
C TYR A 106 -12.11 -2.10 -11.69
N TYR A 107 -11.38 -1.89 -12.78
CA TYR A 107 -9.95 -1.60 -12.73
C TYR A 107 -9.48 -0.76 -13.90
N LEU A 108 -8.44 0.01 -13.64
CA LEU A 108 -7.79 0.83 -14.66
C LEU A 108 -6.94 -0.04 -15.58
N VAL A 109 -7.13 0.19 -16.87
CA VAL A 109 -6.23 -0.27 -17.93
C VAL A 109 -5.14 0.78 -18.14
N ASP A 110 -5.50 2.06 -18.13
CA ASP A 110 -4.57 3.19 -18.25
C ASP A 110 -5.17 4.46 -17.61
N GLY A 111 -4.32 5.42 -17.25
CA GLY A 111 -4.72 6.71 -16.69
C GLY A 111 -5.13 6.68 -15.21
N ARG A 112 -6.14 7.49 -14.84
CA ARG A 112 -6.61 7.69 -13.46
C ARG A 112 -8.14 7.70 -13.35
N TRP A 113 -8.68 7.53 -12.13
CA TRP A 113 -10.10 7.73 -11.85
C TRP A 113 -10.46 9.22 -11.72
N ILE A 114 -11.74 9.55 -11.90
CA ILE A 114 -12.30 10.87 -11.59
C ILE A 114 -12.36 10.97 -10.07
N ASP A 115 -11.79 12.04 -9.53
CA ASP A 115 -11.76 12.28 -8.10
C ASP A 115 -12.64 13.48 -7.73
N LYS A 116 -12.65 13.80 -6.44
CA LYS A 116 -13.39 14.94 -5.90
C LYS A 116 -12.87 16.30 -6.39
N GLU A 117 -11.59 16.40 -6.73
CA GLU A 117 -11.01 17.65 -7.23
C GLU A 117 -11.55 17.99 -8.62
N ASP A 118 -11.72 16.99 -9.48
CA ASP A 118 -12.35 17.16 -10.79
C ASP A 118 -13.80 17.66 -10.66
N TYR A 119 -14.55 17.14 -9.69
CA TYR A 119 -15.91 17.60 -9.40
C TYR A 119 -15.91 19.05 -8.88
N ASP A 120 -15.10 19.36 -7.86
CA ASP A 120 -15.07 20.67 -7.22
C ASP A 120 -14.59 21.77 -8.20
N ASN A 121 -13.67 21.45 -9.10
CA ASN A 121 -13.13 22.37 -10.11
C ASN A 121 -13.90 22.38 -11.44
N GLN A 122 -14.91 21.51 -11.62
CA GLN A 122 -15.64 21.34 -12.89
C GLN A 122 -14.72 21.02 -14.08
N ASN A 123 -13.72 20.16 -13.85
CA ASN A 123 -12.79 19.73 -14.89
C ASN A 123 -13.56 18.93 -15.95
N HIS A 124 -13.42 19.29 -17.23
CA HIS A 124 -14.04 18.55 -18.33
C HIS A 124 -13.15 17.34 -18.68
N VAL A 125 -13.22 16.32 -17.85
CA VAL A 125 -12.50 15.06 -17.99
C VAL A 125 -13.47 13.90 -18.13
N VAL A 126 -13.07 12.87 -18.87
CA VAL A 126 -13.89 11.68 -19.12
C VAL A 126 -13.08 10.41 -18.90
N ILE A 127 -13.74 9.40 -18.39
CA ILE A 127 -13.22 8.04 -18.30
C ILE A 127 -14.07 7.14 -19.18
N ILE A 128 -13.42 6.32 -19.99
CA ILE A 128 -14.09 5.49 -21.00
C ILE A 128 -13.80 4.01 -20.78
N HIS A 129 -14.76 3.17 -21.14
CA HIS A 129 -14.55 1.72 -21.14
C HIS A 129 -13.53 1.29 -22.21
N GLU A 130 -12.74 0.24 -21.93
CA GLU A 130 -11.70 -0.29 -22.83
C GLU A 130 -12.22 -0.58 -24.25
N THR A 131 -13.46 -1.06 -24.36
CA THR A 131 -14.11 -1.33 -25.67
C THR A 131 -14.26 -0.06 -26.50
N ILE A 132 -14.68 1.06 -25.91
CA ILE A 132 -14.81 2.35 -26.60
C ILE A 132 -13.43 2.81 -27.07
N ALA A 133 -12.43 2.72 -26.19
CA ALA A 133 -11.06 3.10 -26.50
C ALA A 133 -10.50 2.31 -27.69
N LYS A 134 -10.72 0.99 -27.73
CA LYS A 134 -10.25 0.13 -28.84
C LYS A 134 -11.03 0.34 -30.13
N ASN A 135 -12.35 0.44 -30.07
CA ASN A 135 -13.19 0.59 -31.26
C ASN A 135 -12.89 1.89 -32.01
N HIS A 136 -12.50 2.95 -31.29
CA HIS A 136 -12.25 4.28 -31.85
C HIS A 136 -10.77 4.70 -31.81
N ASN A 137 -9.85 3.82 -31.40
CA ASN A 137 -8.42 4.10 -31.22
C ASN A 137 -8.13 5.34 -30.34
N ILE A 138 -8.84 5.47 -29.22
CA ILE A 138 -8.70 6.58 -28.27
C ILE A 138 -7.66 6.23 -27.20
N SER A 139 -6.77 7.18 -26.90
CA SER A 139 -5.73 7.08 -25.88
C SER A 139 -5.91 8.12 -24.76
N ILE A 140 -5.18 7.95 -23.65
CA ILE A 140 -5.14 8.95 -22.57
C ILE A 140 -4.61 10.29 -23.12
N GLY A 141 -5.27 11.39 -22.74
CA GLY A 141 -4.97 12.75 -23.18
C GLY A 141 -5.70 13.19 -24.45
N ASP A 142 -6.36 12.27 -25.17
CA ASP A 142 -7.21 12.63 -26.29
C ASP A 142 -8.44 13.41 -25.82
N LYS A 143 -9.04 14.21 -26.71
CA LYS A 143 -10.23 15.01 -26.41
C LYS A 143 -11.43 14.53 -27.20
N LEU A 144 -12.54 14.33 -26.49
CA LEU A 144 -13.82 13.92 -27.05
C LEU A 144 -14.79 15.08 -26.96
N ASP A 145 -15.33 15.51 -28.10
CA ASP A 145 -16.41 16.50 -28.12
C ASP A 145 -17.74 15.78 -27.88
N ILE A 146 -18.20 15.83 -26.63
CA ILE A 146 -19.37 15.09 -26.16
C ILE A 146 -20.60 15.99 -26.25
N LYS A 147 -21.61 15.49 -26.97
CA LYS A 147 -22.95 16.06 -27.07
C LYS A 147 -23.91 15.20 -26.25
N MET A 148 -24.63 15.80 -25.30
CA MET A 148 -25.44 15.08 -24.32
C MET A 148 -26.94 15.26 -24.58
N ARG A 149 -27.73 14.20 -24.36
CA ARG A 149 -29.20 14.22 -24.49
C ARG A 149 -29.80 13.21 -23.51
N ASP A 150 -30.99 13.51 -22.99
CA ASP A 150 -31.80 12.53 -22.27
C ASP A 150 -32.53 11.57 -23.22
N SER A 151 -32.95 10.41 -22.71
CA SER A 151 -33.96 9.55 -23.32
C SER A 151 -35.08 9.26 -22.32
N GLU A 152 -36.15 8.56 -22.72
CA GLU A 152 -37.25 8.24 -21.80
C GLU A 152 -36.76 7.53 -20.52
N TYR A 153 -35.74 6.67 -20.62
CA TYR A 153 -35.15 5.94 -19.48
C TYR A 153 -33.67 6.26 -19.24
N GLY A 154 -33.09 7.21 -19.99
CA GLY A 154 -31.71 7.71 -19.84
C GLY A 154 -30.61 6.66 -20.00
N VAL A 155 -30.75 5.79 -21.00
CA VAL A 155 -29.68 4.83 -21.38
C VAL A 155 -29.40 4.92 -22.87
N LEU A 156 -30.42 4.69 -23.70
CA LEU A 156 -30.38 4.81 -25.15
C LEU A 156 -31.77 5.17 -25.68
N LEU A 157 -31.86 5.64 -26.92
CA LEU A 157 -33.14 5.91 -27.56
C LEU A 157 -33.72 4.58 -28.05
N SER A 158 -34.77 4.08 -27.40
CA SER A 158 -35.34 2.76 -27.76
C SER A 158 -36.85 2.67 -27.72
N THR A 159 -37.50 3.51 -26.94
CA THR A 159 -38.93 3.39 -26.70
C THR A 159 -39.72 3.93 -27.89
N GLU A 160 -41.00 3.56 -27.97
CA GLU A 160 -41.90 4.16 -28.98
C GLU A 160 -42.01 5.68 -28.83
N LYS A 161 -41.92 6.17 -27.59
CA LYS A 161 -41.86 7.61 -27.32
C LYS A 161 -40.58 8.23 -27.88
N ASP A 162 -39.42 7.63 -27.62
CA ASP A 162 -38.14 8.10 -28.15
C ASP A 162 -38.14 8.15 -29.67
N LYS A 163 -38.66 7.13 -30.36
CA LYS A 163 -38.76 7.10 -31.83
C LYS A 163 -39.49 8.31 -32.40
N ILE A 164 -40.49 8.81 -31.70
CA ILE A 164 -41.33 9.94 -32.13
C ILE A 164 -40.73 11.29 -31.68
N GLU A 165 -40.23 11.38 -30.45
CA GLU A 165 -39.98 12.65 -29.77
C GLU A 165 -38.50 13.03 -29.62
N TRP A 166 -37.54 12.16 -29.95
CA TRP A 166 -36.11 12.38 -29.66
C TRP A 166 -35.55 13.72 -30.17
N ARG A 167 -36.07 14.24 -31.28
CA ARG A 167 -35.66 15.53 -31.86
C ARG A 167 -36.08 16.74 -31.02
N ASN A 168 -37.08 16.56 -30.17
CA ASN A 168 -37.61 17.58 -29.26
C ASN A 168 -36.91 17.55 -27.90
N TYR A 169 -36.15 16.49 -27.60
CA TYR A 169 -35.42 16.40 -26.35
C TYR A 169 -34.32 17.46 -26.29
N TYR A 170 -34.13 18.02 -25.09
CA TYR A 170 -33.02 18.94 -24.86
C TYR A 170 -31.71 18.23 -25.20
N THR A 171 -30.91 18.88 -26.02
CA THR A 171 -29.60 18.37 -26.44
C THR A 171 -28.57 19.46 -26.18
N SER A 172 -27.51 19.12 -25.47
CA SER A 172 -26.46 20.09 -25.14
C SER A 172 -25.67 20.51 -26.38
N GLU A 173 -25.01 21.66 -26.31
CA GLU A 173 -23.89 21.95 -27.21
C GLU A 173 -22.75 20.95 -26.94
N PRO A 174 -21.97 20.56 -27.97
CA PRO A 174 -20.82 19.70 -27.78
C PRO A 174 -19.77 20.39 -26.92
N LYS A 175 -19.26 19.69 -25.91
CA LYS A 175 -18.17 20.15 -25.05
C LYS A 175 -17.01 19.18 -25.10
N SER A 176 -15.80 19.72 -25.08
CA SER A 176 -14.56 18.93 -25.16
C SER A 176 -14.19 18.36 -23.79
N PHE A 177 -14.08 17.04 -23.69
CA PHE A 177 -13.65 16.31 -22.50
C PHE A 177 -12.33 15.60 -22.76
N GLU A 178 -11.35 15.77 -21.89
CA GLU A 178 -10.07 15.06 -21.97
C GLU A 178 -10.18 13.66 -21.35
N VAL A 179 -9.70 12.64 -22.06
CA VAL A 179 -9.69 11.26 -21.60
C VAL A 179 -8.59 11.09 -20.57
N VAL A 180 -8.96 10.96 -19.30
CA VAL A 180 -8.01 10.82 -18.18
C VAL A 180 -7.86 9.39 -17.70
N GLY A 181 -8.76 8.49 -18.09
CA GLY A 181 -8.72 7.09 -17.68
C GLY A 181 -9.43 6.16 -18.67
N ILE A 182 -8.89 4.95 -18.80
CA ILE A 182 -9.50 3.84 -19.52
C ILE A 182 -9.66 2.70 -18.53
N PHE A 183 -10.88 2.19 -18.39
CA PHE A 183 -11.18 1.15 -17.41
C PHE A 183 -11.86 -0.07 -18.01
N LYS A 184 -11.89 -1.14 -17.21
CA LYS A 184 -12.59 -2.39 -17.53
C LYS A 184 -13.20 -2.99 -16.26
N ASN A 185 -14.25 -3.78 -16.43
CA ASN A 185 -14.94 -4.49 -15.35
C ASN A 185 -14.84 -6.02 -15.49
N ASN A 186 -14.81 -6.72 -14.35
CA ASN A 186 -14.76 -8.18 -14.29
C ASN A 186 -16.16 -8.82 -14.29
N ARG A 187 -17.19 -8.15 -13.76
CA ARG A 187 -18.58 -8.66 -13.76
C ARG A 187 -19.27 -8.39 -15.10
N ALA A 188 -20.35 -9.13 -15.37
CA ALA A 188 -21.06 -9.24 -16.66
C ALA A 188 -21.09 -7.92 -17.45
N ALA A 189 -21.00 -8.03 -18.79
CA ALA A 189 -20.95 -6.94 -19.76
C ALA A 189 -22.09 -5.91 -19.53
N GLN A 190 -21.89 -5.00 -18.60
CA GLN A 190 -22.60 -3.75 -18.57
C GLN A 190 -21.95 -2.85 -19.61
N TYR A 191 -22.84 -2.13 -20.27
CA TYR A 191 -22.73 -1.31 -21.45
C TYR A 191 -21.44 -0.49 -21.54
N GLU A 192 -21.04 -0.22 -22.77
CA GLU A 192 -20.02 0.75 -23.17
C GLU A 192 -20.32 2.13 -22.56
N CYS A 193 -20.01 2.31 -21.27
CA CYS A 193 -20.31 3.51 -20.53
C CYS A 193 -19.08 4.40 -20.38
N MET A 194 -19.35 5.68 -20.19
CA MET A 194 -18.39 6.73 -19.91
C MET A 194 -18.75 7.41 -18.61
N TYR A 195 -17.76 7.87 -17.86
CA TYR A 195 -17.94 8.63 -16.63
C TYR A 195 -17.41 10.05 -16.80
N ILE A 196 -18.15 11.02 -16.28
CA ILE A 196 -17.74 12.44 -16.21
C ILE A 196 -18.03 13.00 -14.82
N PRO A 197 -17.36 14.09 -14.40
CA PRO A 197 -17.72 14.76 -13.16
C PRO A 197 -19.15 15.28 -13.25
N GLU A 198 -20.00 14.92 -12.27
CA GLU A 198 -21.42 15.29 -12.23
C GLU A 198 -21.61 16.81 -12.37
N SER A 199 -20.67 17.60 -11.83
CA SER A 199 -20.68 19.06 -11.89
C SER A 199 -20.52 19.65 -13.31
N THR A 200 -20.16 18.84 -14.30
CA THR A 200 -20.05 19.25 -15.71
C THR A 200 -21.31 19.00 -16.53
N MET A 201 -22.26 18.23 -15.98
CA MET A 201 -23.54 17.96 -16.65
C MET A 201 -24.43 19.22 -16.67
N PRO A 202 -25.04 19.56 -17.82
CA PRO A 202 -26.06 20.60 -17.89
C PRO A 202 -27.20 20.36 -16.91
N MET A 203 -27.74 21.44 -16.31
CA MET A 203 -28.80 21.35 -15.30
C MET A 203 -30.10 20.79 -15.88
N GLU A 204 -30.31 20.96 -17.19
CA GLU A 204 -31.45 20.47 -17.97
C GLU A 204 -31.48 18.95 -18.14
N LEU A 205 -30.35 18.27 -17.92
CA LEU A 205 -30.20 16.84 -18.16
C LEU A 205 -30.25 16.00 -16.87
N GLY A 206 -30.36 14.68 -17.03
CA GLY A 206 -30.28 13.72 -15.94
C GLY A 206 -31.60 13.45 -15.22
N ARG A 207 -32.72 14.01 -15.70
CA ARG A 207 -34.09 13.74 -15.19
C ARG A 207 -34.94 12.95 -16.17
N TYR A 208 -34.30 12.39 -17.19
CA TYR A 208 -34.98 11.79 -18.33
C TYR A 208 -35.98 12.79 -18.93
N THR A 209 -37.07 12.32 -19.51
CA THR A 209 -38.13 13.18 -20.05
C THR A 209 -39.08 13.77 -18.98
N GLY A 210 -38.69 13.76 -17.69
CA GLY A 210 -39.53 14.21 -16.55
C GLY A 210 -39.59 15.73 -16.34
N GLY A 211 -38.66 16.49 -16.93
CA GLY A 211 -38.61 17.95 -16.78
C GLY A 211 -37.93 18.43 -15.49
N LEU A 212 -37.68 19.75 -15.36
CA LEU A 212 -36.86 20.34 -14.29
C LEU A 212 -37.47 20.26 -12.88
N ASP A 213 -38.79 20.08 -12.78
CA ASP A 213 -39.51 20.00 -11.51
C ASP A 213 -39.38 18.61 -10.85
N GLU A 214 -38.98 17.59 -11.61
CA GLU A 214 -38.73 16.26 -11.08
C GLU A 214 -37.33 16.17 -10.41
N PRO A 215 -37.19 15.42 -9.32
CA PRO A 215 -35.88 15.16 -8.74
C PRO A 215 -35.05 14.32 -9.71
N ILE A 216 -33.72 14.53 -9.69
CA ILE A 216 -32.80 13.66 -10.43
C ILE A 216 -32.98 12.24 -9.88
N PRO A 217 -33.34 11.25 -10.72
CA PRO A 217 -33.48 9.85 -10.32
C PRO A 217 -32.12 9.33 -9.88
N VAL A 218 -31.89 9.30 -8.57
CA VAL A 218 -30.68 8.71 -8.00
C VAL A 218 -30.88 7.21 -7.88
N ARG A 219 -29.98 6.43 -8.49
CA ARG A 219 -29.97 4.98 -8.29
C ARG A 219 -29.64 4.71 -6.82
N VAL A 220 -30.50 3.93 -6.16
CA VAL A 220 -30.44 3.64 -4.70
C VAL A 220 -29.08 3.04 -4.27
N HIS A 221 -28.32 2.51 -5.22
CA HIS A 221 -27.01 1.88 -5.02
C HIS A 221 -25.80 2.76 -5.37
N SER A 222 -25.99 4.02 -5.75
CA SER A 222 -24.90 4.93 -6.14
C SER A 222 -24.37 5.77 -4.97
N TYR A 223 -24.57 5.33 -3.73
CA TYR A 223 -24.11 6.02 -2.52
C TYR A 223 -23.00 5.25 -1.83
N SER A 224 -21.80 5.81 -1.89
CA SER A 224 -20.67 5.39 -1.08
C SER A 224 -20.06 6.58 -0.36
N PHE A 225 -19.31 6.31 0.69
CA PHE A 225 -18.59 7.33 1.43
C PHE A 225 -17.32 6.76 2.03
N VAL A 226 -16.34 7.63 2.24
CA VAL A 226 -15.09 7.30 2.91
C VAL A 226 -15.05 8.03 4.23
N LEU A 227 -14.74 7.30 5.31
CA LEU A 227 -14.56 7.90 6.63
C LEU A 227 -13.30 8.78 6.64
N LYS A 228 -13.34 9.88 7.40
CA LYS A 228 -12.18 10.76 7.56
C LYS A 228 -11.01 10.04 8.24
N ASN A 229 -11.32 9.20 9.24
CA ASN A 229 -10.35 8.34 9.90
C ASN A 229 -10.91 6.92 9.94
N ALA A 230 -10.05 5.93 9.66
CA ALA A 230 -10.42 4.53 9.74
C ALA A 230 -10.46 3.98 11.19
N GLU A 231 -10.14 4.80 12.19
CA GLU A 231 -10.35 4.47 13.61
C GLU A 231 -11.80 4.71 14.04
N ASP A 232 -12.55 5.50 13.29
CA ASP A 232 -13.93 5.89 13.64
C ASP A 232 -14.97 4.85 13.18
N GLU A 233 -14.56 3.76 12.51
CA GLU A 233 -15.47 2.79 11.90
C GLU A 233 -16.44 2.17 12.91
N THR A 234 -15.94 1.60 14.01
CA THR A 234 -16.78 0.97 15.03
C THR A 234 -17.75 1.97 15.64
N THR A 235 -17.28 3.15 16.00
CA THR A 235 -18.11 4.23 16.56
C THR A 235 -19.15 4.73 15.56
N PHE A 236 -18.82 4.78 14.27
CA PHE A 236 -19.74 5.15 13.21
C PHE A 236 -20.85 4.10 13.06
N ILE A 237 -20.48 2.81 13.03
CA ILE A 237 -21.43 1.69 12.93
C ILE A 237 -22.41 1.72 14.12
N GLU A 238 -21.91 1.80 15.35
CA GLU A 238 -22.74 1.81 16.55
C GLU A 238 -23.74 2.97 16.55
N LYS A 239 -23.33 4.13 16.05
CA LYS A 239 -24.16 5.34 16.04
C LYS A 239 -25.21 5.36 14.92
N TYR A 240 -24.86 4.87 13.72
CA TYR A 240 -25.66 5.11 12.52
C TYR A 240 -26.33 3.87 11.92
N ARG A 241 -25.94 2.64 12.32
CA ARG A 241 -26.51 1.40 11.73
C ARG A 241 -28.04 1.34 11.87
N GLU A 242 -28.58 1.52 13.06
CA GLU A 242 -30.04 1.44 13.28
C GLU A 242 -30.78 2.62 12.64
N LEU A 243 -30.21 3.84 12.69
CA LEU A 243 -30.80 5.02 12.05
C LEU A 243 -30.91 4.87 10.53
N LEU A 244 -29.88 4.32 9.88
CA LEU A 244 -29.90 4.06 8.44
C LEU A 244 -30.86 2.92 8.10
N LYS A 245 -30.94 1.89 8.96
CA LYS A 245 -31.88 0.77 8.80
C LYS A 245 -33.34 1.21 8.89
N GLU A 246 -33.66 2.14 9.79
CA GLU A 246 -35.00 2.76 9.88
C GLU A 246 -35.37 3.53 8.60
N LEU A 247 -34.39 4.10 7.91
CA LEU A 247 -34.56 4.77 6.61
C LEU A 247 -34.56 3.80 5.41
N GLY A 248 -34.41 2.49 5.64
CA GLY A 248 -34.39 1.45 4.61
C GLY A 248 -33.01 1.19 3.99
N TYR A 249 -31.93 1.73 4.56
CA TYR A 249 -30.55 1.52 4.09
C TYR A 249 -29.81 0.50 4.96
N GLU A 250 -28.98 -0.34 4.33
CA GLU A 250 -28.06 -1.24 5.03
C GLU A 250 -26.65 -0.65 5.00
N LEU A 251 -26.07 -0.45 6.19
CA LEU A 251 -24.69 0.00 6.32
C LEU A 251 -23.74 -1.18 6.22
N SER A 252 -22.89 -1.16 5.19
CA SER A 252 -21.80 -2.11 5.00
C SER A 252 -20.48 -1.38 4.72
N PHE A 253 -19.39 -1.93 5.25
CA PHE A 253 -18.04 -1.52 4.93
C PHE A 253 -17.39 -2.63 4.12
N LEU A 254 -16.63 -2.26 3.10
CA LEU A 254 -15.74 -3.21 2.43
C LEU A 254 -14.71 -3.71 3.45
N MET A 255 -14.53 -5.04 3.51
CA MET A 255 -13.42 -5.60 4.27
C MET A 255 -12.14 -5.01 3.72
N ASN A 256 -11.43 -4.25 4.54
CA ASN A 256 -10.17 -3.63 4.19
C ASN A 256 -9.10 -4.05 5.22
N SER A 257 -7.84 -3.96 4.82
CA SER A 257 -6.71 -4.41 5.64
C SER A 257 -6.31 -3.35 6.66
N ILE A 258 -7.26 -2.58 7.19
CA ILE A 258 -6.95 -1.44 8.06
C ILE A 258 -6.26 -1.89 9.34
N ASP A 259 -6.64 -3.04 9.88
CA ASP A 259 -6.04 -3.57 11.09
C ASP A 259 -4.60 -4.01 10.83
N SER A 260 -4.34 -4.68 9.70
CA SER A 260 -2.99 -5.01 9.24
C SER A 260 -2.13 -3.77 9.01
N PHE A 261 -2.69 -2.73 8.38
CA PHE A 261 -2.01 -1.45 8.18
C PHE A 261 -1.72 -0.74 9.51
N LYS A 262 -2.64 -0.79 10.48
CA LYS A 262 -2.44 -0.25 11.84
C LYS A 262 -1.31 -1.01 12.56
N GLU A 263 -1.32 -2.34 12.52
CA GLU A 263 -0.26 -3.17 13.11
C GLU A 263 1.12 -2.83 12.55
N ALA A 264 1.21 -2.52 11.25
CA ALA A 264 2.45 -2.14 10.59
C ALA A 264 2.85 -0.66 10.81
N SER A 265 1.90 0.27 10.82
CA SER A 265 2.17 1.72 10.90
C SER A 265 2.38 2.24 12.32
N ASP A 266 1.77 1.62 13.34
CA ASP A 266 1.94 1.99 14.75
C ASP A 266 3.40 1.93 15.24
N PRO A 267 4.17 0.88 14.93
CA PRO A 267 5.60 0.84 15.18
C PRO A 267 6.35 2.02 14.56
N ILE A 268 5.98 2.46 13.35
CA ILE A 268 6.59 3.58 12.63
C ILE A 268 6.29 4.90 13.34
N LYS A 269 5.03 5.14 13.73
CA LYS A 269 4.61 6.32 14.50
C LYS A 269 5.35 6.40 15.84
N ARG A 270 5.39 5.30 16.59
CA ARG A 270 6.10 5.22 17.88
C ARG A 270 7.60 5.42 17.71
N SER A 271 8.19 4.83 16.68
CA SER A 271 9.61 4.99 16.33
C SER A 271 9.96 6.45 16.05
N THR A 272 9.16 7.13 15.24
CA THR A 272 9.37 8.54 14.87
C THR A 272 9.29 9.43 16.10
N ALA A 273 8.29 9.21 16.96
CA ALA A 273 8.13 9.95 18.22
C ALA A 273 9.33 9.76 19.16
N ILE A 274 9.81 8.52 19.33
CA ILE A 274 10.97 8.21 20.17
C ILE A 274 12.24 8.83 19.58
N SER A 275 12.44 8.75 18.27
CA SER A 275 13.58 9.35 17.58
C SER A 275 13.59 10.87 17.75
N ALA A 276 12.44 11.53 17.53
CA ALA A 276 12.28 12.96 17.74
C ALA A 276 12.59 13.36 19.19
N MET A 277 12.13 12.58 20.18
CA MET A 277 12.41 12.80 21.59
C MET A 277 13.91 12.66 21.90
N VAL A 278 14.56 11.60 21.41
CA VAL A 278 15.98 11.32 21.60
C VAL A 278 16.85 12.42 20.99
N PHE A 279 16.61 12.80 19.73
CA PHE A 279 17.38 13.86 19.07
C PHE A 279 17.13 15.24 19.68
N SER A 280 15.91 15.52 20.13
CA SER A 280 15.60 16.77 20.85
C SER A 280 16.34 16.83 22.19
N MET A 281 16.36 15.74 22.95
CA MET A 281 17.10 15.65 24.20
C MET A 281 18.60 15.80 23.98
N LEU A 282 19.14 15.18 22.92
CA LEU A 282 20.52 15.32 22.51
C LEU A 282 20.88 16.78 22.18
N LEU A 283 20.05 17.45 21.39
CA LEU A 283 20.25 18.85 21.01
C LEU A 283 20.30 19.75 22.23
N ILE A 284 19.33 19.61 23.14
CA ILE A 284 19.24 20.35 24.41
C ILE A 284 20.51 20.15 25.24
N LEU A 285 21.01 18.92 25.33
CA LEU A 285 22.22 18.62 26.06
C LEU A 285 23.44 19.29 25.41
N ILE A 286 23.64 19.13 24.11
CA ILE A 286 24.77 19.73 23.38
C ILE A 286 24.74 21.25 23.52
N GLN A 287 23.57 21.87 23.34
CA GLN A 287 23.39 23.31 23.55
C GLN A 287 23.76 23.73 24.97
N GLY A 288 23.25 23.04 25.99
CA GLY A 288 23.59 23.32 27.39
C GLY A 288 25.08 23.20 27.68
N PHE A 289 25.75 22.22 27.06
CA PHE A 289 27.19 22.05 27.18
C PHE A 289 27.98 23.18 26.52
N VAL A 290 27.62 23.56 25.28
CA VAL A 290 28.26 24.69 24.57
C VAL A 290 28.10 25.98 25.38
N ILE A 291 26.89 26.27 25.86
CA ILE A 291 26.61 27.44 26.72
C ILE A 291 27.47 27.38 27.98
N TYR A 292 27.50 26.24 28.67
CA TYR A 292 28.27 26.07 29.89
C TYR A 292 29.78 26.26 29.68
N VAL A 293 30.33 25.68 28.60
CA VAL A 293 31.75 25.77 28.27
C VAL A 293 32.13 27.21 27.91
N TYR A 294 31.38 27.85 27.03
CA TYR A 294 31.68 29.21 26.58
C TYR A 294 31.57 30.22 27.72
N ILE A 295 30.45 30.20 28.46
CA ILE A 295 30.20 31.16 29.53
C ILE A 295 31.23 31.00 30.64
N ASP A 296 31.56 29.77 31.04
CA ASP A 296 32.55 29.56 32.09
C ASP A 296 33.98 29.91 31.64
N GLY A 297 34.29 29.74 30.35
CA GLY A 297 35.55 30.20 29.76
C GLY A 297 35.70 31.73 29.77
N HIS A 298 34.60 32.46 29.59
CA HIS A 298 34.60 33.92 29.50
C HIS A 298 34.06 34.64 30.75
N LYS A 299 33.81 33.93 31.86
CA LYS A 299 33.30 34.52 33.12
C LYS A 299 34.22 35.58 33.71
N LEU A 300 35.53 35.48 33.47
CA LEU A 300 36.52 36.44 33.95
C LEU A 300 36.37 37.79 33.21
N ASN A 301 36.19 37.75 31.89
CA ASN A 301 35.98 38.94 31.08
C ASN A 301 34.71 39.68 31.52
N TYR A 302 33.63 38.94 31.79
CA TYR A 302 32.40 39.47 32.37
C TYR A 302 32.62 40.11 33.75
N ALA A 303 33.48 39.52 34.59
CA ALA A 303 33.79 40.06 35.91
C ALA A 303 34.66 41.34 35.83
N ILE A 304 35.61 41.41 34.90
CA ILE A 304 36.45 42.58 34.64
C ILE A 304 35.60 43.74 34.16
N GLU A 305 34.70 43.54 33.19
CA GLU A 305 33.77 44.57 32.72
C GLU A 305 32.90 45.13 33.85
N ARG A 306 32.39 44.26 34.74
CA ARG A 306 31.64 44.69 35.92
C ARG A 306 32.50 45.44 36.94
N ALA A 307 33.77 45.08 37.10
CA ALA A 307 34.71 45.78 37.97
C ALA A 307 35.08 47.17 37.42
N LEU A 308 35.07 47.35 36.09
CA LEU A 308 35.24 48.63 35.40
C LEU A 308 33.98 49.53 35.44
N GLY A 309 32.93 49.11 36.15
CA GLY A 309 31.71 49.91 36.36
C GLY A 309 30.60 49.70 35.32
N ILE A 310 30.76 48.75 34.38
CA ILE A 310 29.72 48.45 33.39
C ILE A 310 28.54 47.73 34.09
N PRO A 311 27.28 48.18 33.91
CA PRO A 311 26.12 47.52 34.48
C PRO A 311 26.01 46.05 34.07
N ALA A 312 25.62 45.17 35.00
CA ALA A 312 25.53 43.72 34.77
C ALA A 312 24.64 43.33 33.57
N LYS A 313 23.64 44.15 33.23
CA LYS A 313 22.78 43.95 32.06
C LYS A 313 23.52 44.15 30.73
N ILE A 314 24.44 45.11 30.67
CA ILE A 314 25.22 45.46 29.47
C ILE A 314 26.35 44.45 29.29
N SER A 315 27.12 44.19 30.35
CA SER A 315 28.18 43.17 30.33
C SER A 315 27.62 41.76 30.02
N GLY A 316 26.42 41.45 30.53
CA GLY A 316 25.72 40.21 30.18
C GLY A 316 25.41 40.11 28.69
N LYS A 317 24.95 41.21 28.06
CA LYS A 317 24.72 41.26 26.61
C LYS A 317 26.00 41.05 25.82
N HIS A 318 27.11 41.70 26.21
CA HIS A 318 28.40 41.54 25.53
C HIS A 318 28.86 40.08 25.55
N LEU A 319 28.68 39.39 26.67
CA LEU A 319 29.04 37.99 26.83
C LEU A 319 28.24 37.06 25.90
N VAL A 320 26.92 37.22 25.82
CA VAL A 320 26.08 36.29 25.04
C VAL A 320 25.86 36.68 23.59
N LEU A 321 26.09 37.93 23.19
CA LEU A 321 25.85 38.40 21.82
C LEU A 321 26.57 37.54 20.76
N PRO A 322 27.87 37.21 20.90
CA PRO A 322 28.54 36.31 19.95
C PRO A 322 27.88 34.94 19.89
N LEU A 323 27.48 34.39 21.04
CA LEU A 323 26.87 33.06 21.12
C LEU A 323 25.50 33.02 20.45
N VAL A 324 24.71 34.09 20.56
CA VAL A 324 23.42 34.21 19.89
C VAL A 324 23.60 34.34 18.38
N ILE A 325 24.57 35.13 17.92
CA ILE A 325 24.85 35.28 16.48
C ILE A 325 25.28 33.94 15.88
N PHE A 326 26.27 33.26 16.48
CA PHE A 326 26.71 31.95 16.01
C PHE A 326 25.62 30.89 16.15
N GLY A 327 24.80 30.95 17.20
CA GLY A 327 23.64 30.08 17.38
C GLY A 327 22.61 30.23 16.26
N ILE A 328 22.27 31.47 15.88
CA ILE A 328 21.34 31.74 14.76
C ILE A 328 21.93 31.21 13.46
N ILE A 329 23.19 31.51 13.15
CA ILE A 329 23.84 31.04 11.91
C ILE A 329 23.87 29.51 11.86
N ALA A 330 24.24 28.86 12.96
CA ALA A 330 24.29 27.40 13.04
C ALA A 330 22.89 26.77 12.91
N SER A 331 21.86 27.35 13.53
CA SER A 331 20.49 26.86 13.43
C SER A 331 19.92 27.05 12.02
N VAL A 332 20.24 28.14 11.33
CA VAL A 332 19.81 28.36 9.94
C VAL A 332 20.49 27.38 8.99
N LEU A 333 21.83 27.23 9.07
CA LEU A 333 22.58 26.30 8.21
C LEU A 333 22.19 24.84 8.49
N GLY A 334 22.11 24.46 9.77
CA GLY A 334 21.71 23.12 10.19
C GLY A 334 20.26 22.81 9.85
N GLY A 335 19.36 23.77 10.06
CA GLY A 335 17.96 23.66 9.68
C GLY A 335 17.78 23.52 8.16
N TYR A 336 18.54 24.29 7.37
CA TYR A 336 18.42 24.28 5.91
C TYR A 336 18.93 22.95 5.33
N THR A 337 20.09 22.49 5.79
CA THR A 337 20.65 21.20 5.38
C THR A 337 19.76 20.03 5.81
N GLY A 338 19.21 20.06 7.03
CA GLY A 338 18.25 19.06 7.50
C GLY A 338 16.94 19.07 6.72
N TYR A 339 16.41 20.24 6.39
CA TYR A 339 15.17 20.40 5.62
C TYR A 339 15.34 19.94 4.16
N GLN A 340 16.45 20.30 3.50
CA GLN A 340 16.76 19.84 2.15
C GLN A 340 16.85 18.31 2.11
N LYS A 341 17.61 17.73 3.04
CA LYS A 341 17.75 16.28 3.13
C LYS A 341 16.42 15.58 3.42
N ALA A 342 15.58 16.17 4.27
CA ALA A 342 14.24 15.62 4.55
C ALA A 342 13.34 15.63 3.31
N ILE A 343 13.38 16.69 2.49
CA ILE A 343 12.62 16.76 1.22
C ILE A 343 13.16 15.76 0.19
N GLU A 344 14.47 15.66 0.05
CA GLU A 344 15.11 14.75 -0.90
C GLU A 344 14.77 13.29 -0.55
N GLU A 345 14.99 12.89 0.71
CA GLU A 345 14.65 11.55 1.19
C GLU A 345 13.13 11.32 1.14
N SER A 346 12.28 12.29 1.53
CA SER A 346 10.82 12.11 1.47
C SER A 346 10.33 11.95 0.04
N THR A 347 10.95 12.61 -0.94
CA THR A 347 10.59 12.49 -2.35
C THR A 347 11.01 11.13 -2.90
N GLU A 348 12.26 10.70 -2.68
CA GLU A 348 12.75 9.38 -3.09
C GLU A 348 11.88 8.27 -2.49
N ILE A 349 11.54 8.42 -1.21
CA ILE A 349 10.66 7.53 -0.48
C ILE A 349 9.27 7.59 -1.11
N LEU A 350 8.54 8.66 -0.94
CA LEU A 350 7.12 8.68 -1.24
C LEU A 350 6.82 8.54 -2.75
N SER A 351 7.77 8.84 -3.64
CA SER A 351 7.64 8.57 -5.09
C SER A 351 7.55 7.08 -5.45
N SER A 352 8.04 6.20 -4.56
CA SER A 352 7.98 4.75 -4.75
C SER A 352 6.72 4.10 -4.18
N ILE A 353 5.86 4.85 -3.48
CA ILE A 353 4.52 4.36 -3.13
C ILE A 353 3.73 4.43 -4.43
N PRO A 354 3.21 3.29 -4.94
CA PRO A 354 2.41 3.27 -6.14
C PRO A 354 1.34 4.35 -6.04
N SER A 355 1.28 5.20 -7.06
CA SER A 355 0.23 6.21 -7.25
C SER A 355 -1.19 5.61 -7.40
N ASN A 356 -1.34 4.31 -7.15
CA ASN A 356 -2.58 3.56 -7.05
C ASN A 356 -3.56 4.24 -6.09
N VAL A 357 -3.05 4.89 -5.03
CA VAL A 357 -3.85 5.80 -4.20
C VAL A 357 -3.80 7.18 -4.86
N GLN A 358 -4.76 7.43 -5.74
CA GLN A 358 -4.98 8.67 -6.52
C GLN A 358 -5.35 9.89 -5.66
N ARG A 359 -4.59 10.14 -4.61
CA ARG A 359 -4.43 11.48 -4.05
C ARG A 359 -2.99 11.88 -4.35
N THR A 360 -2.80 13.06 -4.92
CA THR A 360 -1.47 13.68 -5.00
C THR A 360 -0.89 13.68 -3.59
N VAL A 361 0.06 12.79 -3.34
CA VAL A 361 0.78 12.79 -2.07
C VAL A 361 1.65 14.04 -2.12
N ASP A 362 1.30 15.03 -1.30
CA ASP A 362 2.12 16.23 -1.18
C ASP A 362 3.45 15.82 -0.54
N PHE A 363 4.48 15.71 -1.39
CA PHE A 363 5.84 15.38 -0.99
C PHE A 363 6.57 16.57 -0.37
N GLY A 364 5.97 17.78 -0.46
CA GLY A 364 6.54 19.02 0.03
C GLY A 364 6.40 19.16 1.53
N LEU A 365 7.53 19.16 2.25
CA LEU A 365 7.53 19.72 3.60
C LEU A 365 7.33 21.24 3.45
N ASP A 366 6.20 21.80 3.89
CA ASP A 366 5.97 23.24 3.83
C ASP A 366 7.08 24.01 4.58
N ILE A 367 7.56 25.12 4.01
CA ILE A 367 8.62 25.95 4.58
C ILE A 367 8.29 26.47 5.98
N LYS A 368 7.01 26.49 6.39
CA LYS A 368 6.61 26.75 7.78
C LYS A 368 7.25 25.79 8.77
N TYR A 369 7.50 24.53 8.39
CA TYR A 369 8.16 23.54 9.25
C TYR A 369 9.65 23.85 9.43
N PHE A 370 10.33 24.33 8.38
CA PHE A 370 11.71 24.83 8.49
C PHE A 370 11.81 25.97 9.51
N ILE A 371 10.91 26.95 9.42
CA ILE A 371 10.85 28.08 10.37
C ILE A 371 10.53 27.57 11.79
N LEU A 372 9.56 26.66 11.91
CA LEU A 372 9.16 26.06 13.19
C LEU A 372 10.34 25.37 13.86
N PHE A 373 11.11 24.53 13.15
CA PHE A 373 12.25 23.81 13.72
C PHE A 373 13.39 24.74 14.13
N ILE A 374 13.64 25.83 13.39
CA ILE A 374 14.60 26.86 13.82
C ILE A 374 14.15 27.48 15.15
N ILE A 375 12.88 27.89 15.26
CA ILE A 375 12.34 28.49 16.49
C ILE A 375 12.40 27.49 17.64
N LEU A 376 11.99 26.25 17.41
CA LEU A 376 11.98 25.17 18.40
C LEU A 376 13.39 24.84 18.89
N SER A 377 14.40 24.94 18.02
CA SER A 377 15.82 24.75 18.39
C SER A 377 16.38 25.93 19.19
N MET A 378 15.97 27.16 18.87
CA MET A 378 16.48 28.39 19.49
C MET A 378 15.82 28.69 20.85
N LEU A 379 14.57 28.28 21.04
CA LEU A 379 13.83 28.48 22.29
C LEU A 379 14.57 27.88 23.51
N PRO A 380 14.94 26.58 23.56
CA PRO A 380 15.69 26.03 24.69
C PRO A 380 17.06 26.68 24.83
N PHE A 381 17.74 27.00 23.72
CA PHE A 381 19.04 27.68 23.73
C PHE A 381 18.98 29.05 24.43
N VAL A 382 18.00 29.88 24.08
CA VAL A 382 17.79 31.21 24.69
C VAL A 382 17.37 31.09 26.15
N ILE A 383 16.50 30.14 26.49
CA ILE A 383 16.09 29.89 27.89
C ILE A 383 17.31 29.51 28.73
N MET A 384 18.16 28.59 28.26
CA MET A 384 19.38 28.18 28.97
C MET A 384 20.36 29.35 29.12
N LEU A 385 20.56 30.17 28.08
CA LEU A 385 21.37 31.38 28.15
C LEU A 385 20.86 32.34 29.22
N PHE A 386 19.56 32.61 29.23
CA PHE A 386 18.93 33.50 30.21
C PHE A 386 19.10 32.99 31.65
N LEU A 387 18.84 31.70 31.89
CA LEU A 387 19.04 31.07 33.18
C LEU A 387 20.50 31.19 33.65
N ARG A 388 21.46 31.01 32.73
CA ARG A 388 22.89 31.08 33.07
C ARG A 388 23.37 32.51 33.33
N ILE A 389 22.88 33.50 32.58
CA ILE A 389 23.13 34.92 32.87
C ILE A 389 22.53 35.31 34.22
N LYS A 390 21.31 34.86 34.54
CA LYS A 390 20.67 35.13 35.83
C LYS A 390 21.52 34.60 37.00
N GLN A 391 22.09 33.41 36.84
CA GLN A 391 23.04 32.85 37.82
C GLN A 391 24.31 33.72 37.96
N LEU A 392 24.85 34.25 36.86
CA LEU A 392 26.03 35.14 36.86
C LEU A 392 25.74 36.55 37.40
N LYS A 393 24.53 37.06 37.21
CA LYS A 393 24.11 38.35 37.77
C LYS A 393 24.03 38.30 39.29
N ASN A 394 23.59 37.17 39.83
CA ASN A 394 23.42 36.94 41.26
C ASN A 394 24.74 36.63 41.99
N SER A 395 25.85 36.47 41.26
CA SER A 395 27.18 36.30 41.85
C SER A 395 27.87 37.65 42.06
N SER A 396 28.57 37.80 43.19
CA SER A 396 29.31 39.03 43.48
C SER A 396 30.53 39.14 42.55
N VAL A 397 30.92 40.37 42.19
CA VAL A 397 32.11 40.63 41.37
C VAL A 397 33.36 40.10 42.07
N ILE A 398 33.39 40.21 43.40
CA ILE A 398 34.44 39.65 44.23
C ILE A 398 34.42 38.13 44.16
N ASP A 399 33.30 37.41 44.19
CA ASP A 399 33.29 35.95 44.07
C ASP A 399 33.74 35.47 42.67
N LEU A 400 33.41 36.21 41.63
CA LEU A 400 33.82 35.91 40.25
C LEU A 400 35.33 36.11 40.05
N ILE A 401 35.92 37.09 40.72
CA ILE A 401 37.37 37.40 40.69
C ILE A 401 38.15 36.57 41.75
N ASN A 402 37.59 36.40 42.95
CA ASN A 402 38.16 35.65 44.09
C ASN A 402 38.06 34.14 43.95
N ASN A 403 37.22 33.58 43.08
CA ASN A 403 37.34 32.15 42.76
C ASN A 403 38.73 31.79 42.20
N ASN A 404 39.46 32.79 41.66
CA ASN A 404 40.89 32.65 41.34
C ASN A 404 41.82 33.13 42.47
N LYS A 405 41.43 34.13 43.29
CA LYS A 405 42.27 34.62 44.41
C LYS A 405 42.31 33.67 45.61
N LYS A 406 41.26 32.90 45.90
CA LYS A 406 41.28 31.81 46.89
C LYS A 406 42.22 30.67 46.46
N LYS A 407 42.44 30.49 45.15
CA LYS A 407 43.48 29.64 44.55
C LYS A 407 44.89 30.23 44.67
N LYS A 408 45.02 31.56 44.79
CA LYS A 408 46.29 32.30 44.93
C LYS A 408 46.74 32.45 46.40
N ILE A 409 45.79 32.63 47.33
CA ILE A 409 46.04 32.70 48.78
C ILE A 409 46.51 31.33 49.32
N LEU A 410 45.91 30.22 48.87
CA LEU A 410 46.41 28.86 49.16
C LEU A 410 47.84 28.59 48.59
N GLN A 411 48.27 29.37 47.59
CA GLN A 411 49.60 29.33 46.96
C GLN A 411 50.63 30.22 47.68
N GLU A 412 50.17 31.24 48.39
CA GLU A 412 51.01 32.15 49.19
C GLU A 412 51.17 31.62 50.63
N GLU A 413 50.11 31.06 51.24
CA GLU A 413 50.20 30.38 52.56
C GLU A 413 51.13 29.16 52.52
N SER A 414 51.16 28.40 51.41
CA SER A 414 52.09 27.26 51.24
C SER A 414 53.53 27.67 50.91
N LYS A 415 53.75 28.92 50.47
CA LYS A 415 55.10 29.48 50.28
C LYS A 415 55.65 30.06 51.58
N GLU A 416 54.84 30.80 52.34
CA GLU A 416 55.22 31.34 53.65
C GLU A 416 55.53 30.24 54.67
N GLU A 417 54.78 29.13 54.67
CA GLU A 417 55.05 27.98 55.53
C GLU A 417 56.34 27.24 55.12
N SER A 418 56.74 27.30 53.83
CA SER A 418 58.03 26.74 53.35
C SER A 418 59.24 27.64 53.63
N GLU A 419 59.09 28.96 53.54
CA GLU A 419 60.16 29.92 53.86
C GLU A 419 60.41 30.01 55.38
N TYR A 420 59.37 29.86 56.21
CA TYR A 420 59.53 29.79 57.67
C TYR A 420 60.26 28.50 58.11
N ILE A 421 60.02 27.37 57.42
CA ILE A 421 60.70 26.09 57.68
C ILE A 421 62.17 26.10 57.20
N ASP A 422 62.49 26.78 56.10
CA ASP A 422 63.87 26.90 55.60
C ASP A 422 64.72 27.89 56.43
N MET A 423 64.12 28.95 56.98
CA MET A 423 64.80 29.90 57.86
C MET A 423 65.11 29.31 59.25
N VAL A 424 64.25 28.41 59.76
CA VAL A 424 64.49 27.67 61.02
C VAL A 424 65.55 26.57 60.84
N LYS A 425 65.70 25.99 59.64
CA LYS A 425 66.76 25.01 59.33
C LYS A 425 68.14 25.64 59.12
N ALA A 426 68.23 26.88 58.64
CA ALA A 426 69.51 27.55 58.40
C ALA A 426 70.22 28.02 59.69
N THR A 427 69.52 28.06 60.83
CA THR A 427 70.09 28.58 62.11
C THR A 427 70.68 27.48 63.00
N THR A 428 70.49 26.20 62.63
CA THR A 428 70.87 25.06 63.48
C THR A 428 71.55 23.97 62.65
N VAL A 429 72.73 24.22 62.09
CA VAL A 429 73.85 23.26 61.96
C VAL A 429 75.12 24.06 61.61
N SER A 430 75.91 24.39 62.62
CA SER A 430 77.34 24.67 62.48
C SER A 430 78.03 24.10 63.70
N GLN A 431 78.50 22.86 63.59
CA GLN A 431 79.63 22.23 64.29
C GLN A 431 79.56 20.72 63.97
N SER A 432 80.43 20.29 63.05
CA SER A 432 81.66 19.51 63.33
C SER A 432 81.37 18.00 63.37
N THR A 433 81.61 17.29 62.26
CA THR A 433 82.79 16.42 62.00
C THR A 433 82.89 15.23 62.95
N GLU A 434 82.73 14.00 62.44
CA GLU A 434 83.84 13.08 62.14
C GLU A 434 83.36 11.68 61.70
N ALA A 435 84.21 11.08 60.86
CA ALA A 435 84.42 9.65 60.64
C ALA A 435 83.25 8.79 60.12
N ALA A 436 83.28 8.60 58.80
CA ALA A 436 82.93 7.34 58.16
C ALA A 436 83.65 6.17 58.85
N VAL A 437 82.99 5.01 58.95
CA VAL A 437 83.53 3.68 58.60
C VAL A 437 82.52 2.56 58.96
N TYR A 438 82.35 1.65 57.98
CA TYR A 438 81.66 0.35 57.95
C TYR A 438 80.14 0.27 57.71
N VAL A 439 79.88 -0.11 56.45
CA VAL A 439 78.70 -0.70 55.83
C VAL A 439 78.52 -2.15 56.31
N LYS A 440 77.43 -2.45 57.02
CA LYS A 440 76.43 -3.52 56.72
C LYS A 440 75.51 -3.76 57.93
N GLU A 441 74.24 -4.01 57.59
CA GLU A 441 73.10 -4.40 58.45
C GLU A 441 72.39 -3.26 59.20
N GLU A 442 71.57 -2.53 58.44
CA GLU A 442 70.21 -2.12 58.86
C GLU A 442 69.40 -1.79 57.58
N GLU A 443 69.02 -2.85 56.86
CA GLU A 443 68.22 -2.77 55.63
C GLU A 443 66.71 -2.99 55.86
N GLU A 444 66.25 -3.23 57.10
CA GLU A 444 64.83 -3.54 57.36
C GLU A 444 63.98 -2.36 57.88
N GLY A 445 64.56 -1.19 58.16
CA GLY A 445 63.83 -0.04 58.70
C GLY A 445 63.36 1.02 57.70
N LYS A 446 63.86 1.00 56.45
CA LYS A 446 63.59 2.07 55.45
C LYS A 446 62.48 1.76 54.45
N GLU A 447 62.10 0.50 54.27
CA GLU A 447 61.00 0.15 53.36
C GLU A 447 59.62 0.44 53.98
N GLN A 448 59.46 0.31 55.29
CA GLN A 448 58.18 0.56 55.96
C GLN A 448 57.79 2.05 55.99
N TYR A 449 58.75 2.96 56.21
CA TYR A 449 58.47 4.41 56.21
C TYR A 449 58.21 4.99 54.80
N ILE A 450 58.80 4.40 53.74
CA ILE A 450 58.59 4.83 52.35
C ILE A 450 57.33 4.18 51.75
N GLU A 451 56.96 2.96 52.15
CA GLU A 451 55.69 2.33 51.75
C GLU A 451 54.48 3.02 52.37
N ASP A 452 54.53 3.42 53.64
CA ASP A 452 53.35 3.96 54.34
C ASP A 452 53.00 5.37 53.83
N HIS A 453 53.99 6.22 53.56
CA HIS A 453 53.78 7.53 52.90
C HIS A 453 53.33 7.40 51.41
N ARG A 454 53.70 6.32 50.71
CA ARG A 454 53.18 6.03 49.35
C ARG A 454 51.76 5.46 49.37
N LYS A 455 51.40 4.67 50.38
CA LYS A 455 50.03 4.14 50.57
C LYS A 455 49.07 5.23 50.98
N ASP A 456 49.48 6.15 51.85
CA ASP A 456 48.63 7.27 52.28
C ASP A 456 48.51 8.39 51.24
N SER A 457 49.57 8.71 50.48
CA SER A 457 49.45 9.64 49.34
C SER A 457 48.58 9.08 48.20
N LYS A 458 48.63 7.77 47.90
CA LYS A 458 47.72 7.12 46.93
C LYS A 458 46.27 7.03 47.43
N LYS A 459 46.03 6.76 48.72
CA LYS A 459 44.68 6.81 49.33
C LYS A 459 44.12 8.23 49.36
N ALA A 460 44.95 9.22 49.70
CA ALA A 460 44.60 10.63 49.67
C ALA A 460 44.35 11.13 48.24
N LEU A 461 45.16 10.72 47.24
CA LEU A 461 44.89 11.01 45.83
C LEU A 461 43.59 10.38 45.34
N ARG A 462 43.32 9.13 45.75
CA ARG A 462 42.09 8.40 45.39
C ARG A 462 40.86 9.02 46.05
N ARG A 463 40.93 9.40 47.34
CA ARG A 463 39.87 10.15 48.04
C ARG A 463 39.68 11.56 47.49
N PHE A 464 40.76 12.27 47.16
CA PHE A 464 40.69 13.59 46.56
C PHE A 464 40.10 13.53 45.16
N SER A 465 40.54 12.59 44.32
CA SER A 465 39.99 12.37 42.97
C SER A 465 38.51 12.01 42.99
N ILE A 466 38.07 11.14 43.90
CA ILE A 466 36.67 10.69 44.06
C ILE A 466 35.78 11.80 44.68
N ASN A 467 36.28 12.53 45.69
CA ASN A 467 35.51 13.59 46.33
C ASN A 467 35.49 14.90 45.52
N TYR A 468 36.48 15.13 44.65
CA TYR A 468 36.54 16.29 43.74
C TYR A 468 35.70 16.06 42.47
N THR A 469 35.65 14.83 41.94
CA THR A 469 34.72 14.45 40.85
C THR A 469 33.26 14.63 41.23
N LEU A 470 32.91 14.30 42.48
CA LEU A 470 31.57 14.50 43.04
C LEU A 470 31.25 15.99 43.31
N ARG A 471 32.25 16.89 43.27
CA ARG A 471 32.05 18.35 43.40
C ARG A 471 31.80 19.05 42.06
N SER A 472 32.30 18.51 40.94
CA SER A 472 31.96 18.96 39.58
C SER A 472 30.69 18.26 39.06
N LYS A 473 29.59 18.32 39.83
CA LYS A 473 28.37 17.50 39.61
C LYS A 473 27.83 17.53 38.17
N VAL A 474 27.95 18.67 37.47
CA VAL A 474 27.31 18.87 36.17
C VAL A 474 28.03 18.15 35.02
N THR A 475 29.36 18.20 34.96
CA THR A 475 30.12 17.62 33.82
C THR A 475 30.17 16.09 33.87
N SER A 476 30.33 15.50 35.05
CA SER A 476 30.32 14.05 35.20
C SER A 476 28.95 13.44 34.86
N ILE A 477 27.86 14.08 35.28
CA ILE A 477 26.49 13.68 34.92
C ILE A 477 26.26 13.82 33.42
N PHE A 478 26.78 14.89 32.80
CA PHE A 478 26.65 15.13 31.37
C PHE A 478 27.30 14.02 30.52
N LEU A 479 28.49 13.54 30.90
CA LEU A 479 29.16 12.42 30.24
C LEU A 479 28.34 11.14 30.28
N ILE A 480 27.78 10.81 31.46
CA ILE A 480 26.95 9.61 31.65
C ILE A 480 25.70 9.70 30.79
N ILE A 481 24.98 10.82 30.84
CA ILE A 481 23.73 11.02 30.10
C ILE A 481 23.99 10.95 28.59
N LEU A 482 25.03 11.61 28.09
CA LEU A 482 25.29 11.65 26.65
C LEU A 482 25.73 10.28 26.12
N ALA A 483 26.59 9.57 26.85
CA ALA A 483 26.97 8.20 26.52
C ALA A 483 25.75 7.27 26.53
N GLY A 484 24.86 7.44 27.51
CA GLY A 484 23.61 6.69 27.59
C GLY A 484 22.68 6.97 26.39
N ILE A 485 22.44 8.23 26.03
CA ILE A 485 21.54 8.60 24.94
C ILE A 485 22.04 8.11 23.58
N PHE A 486 23.31 8.31 23.24
CA PHE A 486 23.83 7.84 21.95
C PHE A 486 23.80 6.32 21.83
N THR A 487 24.20 5.62 22.91
CA THR A 487 24.17 4.16 22.94
C THR A 487 22.74 3.64 22.84
N PHE A 488 21.81 4.25 23.58
CA PHE A 488 20.39 3.93 23.52
C PHE A 488 19.82 4.15 22.11
N ALA A 489 20.08 5.32 21.51
CA ALA A 489 19.59 5.67 20.18
C ALA A 489 20.04 4.65 19.10
N LEU A 490 21.33 4.32 19.09
CA LEU A 490 21.89 3.39 18.11
C LEU A 490 21.38 1.96 18.30
N LEU A 491 21.22 1.50 19.53
CA LEU A 491 20.65 0.18 19.81
C LEU A 491 19.14 0.15 19.53
N TRP A 492 18.43 1.25 19.79
CA TRP A 492 17.02 1.40 19.47
C TRP A 492 16.76 1.31 17.96
N MET A 493 17.58 1.95 17.12
CA MET A 493 17.50 1.81 15.66
C MET A 493 17.67 0.35 15.19
N ASN A 494 18.58 -0.41 15.83
CA ASN A 494 18.76 -1.83 15.52
C ASN A 494 17.55 -2.67 15.94
N TYR A 495 17.00 -2.42 17.13
CA TYR A 495 15.76 -3.06 17.59
C TYR A 495 14.61 -2.84 16.59
N LEU A 496 14.43 -1.61 16.12
CA LEU A 496 13.41 -1.27 15.14
C LEU A 496 13.61 -1.97 13.79
N THR A 497 14.86 -2.06 13.34
CA THR A 497 15.19 -2.78 12.09
C THR A 497 14.80 -4.26 12.19
N ILE A 498 15.10 -4.92 13.31
CA ILE A 498 14.73 -6.32 13.54
C ILE A 498 13.21 -6.48 13.61
N LYS A 499 12.55 -5.62 14.40
CA LYS A 499 11.09 -5.63 14.54
C LYS A 499 10.38 -5.45 13.20
N ASN A 500 10.79 -4.47 12.39
CA ASN A 500 10.15 -4.21 11.10
C ASN A 500 10.36 -5.39 10.13
N ASN A 501 11.54 -5.99 10.12
CA ASN A 501 11.80 -7.18 9.30
C ASN A 501 10.88 -8.33 9.71
N GLU A 502 10.72 -8.60 11.01
CA GLU A 502 9.84 -9.67 11.47
C GLU A 502 8.36 -9.39 11.18
N LEU A 503 7.93 -8.12 11.22
CA LEU A 503 6.59 -7.73 10.77
C LEU A 503 6.38 -7.94 9.27
N ILE A 504 7.37 -7.65 8.44
CA ILE A 504 7.34 -7.96 7.00
C ILE A 504 7.24 -9.49 6.79
N GLU A 505 8.04 -10.26 7.53
CA GLU A 505 7.98 -11.73 7.45
C GLU A 505 6.62 -12.28 7.87
N LYS A 506 6.03 -11.71 8.92
CA LYS A 506 4.68 -12.06 9.38
C LYS A 506 3.63 -11.69 8.32
N ALA A 507 3.69 -10.48 7.77
CA ALA A 507 2.78 -10.05 6.70
C ALA A 507 2.81 -11.00 5.50
N TYR A 508 4.01 -11.43 5.07
CA TYR A 508 4.13 -12.44 4.02
C TYR A 508 3.48 -13.77 4.35
N LYS A 509 3.54 -14.23 5.60
CA LYS A 509 2.98 -15.53 6.01
C LYS A 509 1.47 -15.48 6.23
N ASP A 510 0.95 -14.33 6.65
CA ASP A 510 -0.45 -14.20 7.06
C ASP A 510 -1.37 -13.75 5.91
N SER A 511 -0.84 -13.09 4.87
CA SER A 511 -1.64 -12.63 3.73
C SER A 511 -1.92 -13.74 2.70
N ILE A 512 -3.19 -13.90 2.31
CA ILE A 512 -3.60 -14.76 1.20
C ILE A 512 -3.60 -13.92 -0.08
N ILE A 513 -2.79 -14.31 -1.06
CA ILE A 513 -2.80 -13.66 -2.38
C ILE A 513 -3.66 -14.50 -3.32
N THR A 514 -4.57 -13.84 -4.01
CA THR A 514 -5.40 -14.45 -5.05
C THR A 514 -5.09 -13.84 -6.41
N GLY A 515 -5.41 -14.55 -7.49
CA GLY A 515 -5.27 -14.00 -8.83
C GLY A 515 -6.31 -14.50 -9.82
N ASP A 516 -6.80 -13.61 -10.67
CA ASP A 516 -7.78 -13.93 -11.71
C ASP A 516 -7.14 -13.92 -13.09
N ILE A 517 -7.53 -14.87 -13.95
CA ILE A 517 -7.24 -14.78 -15.39
C ILE A 517 -8.35 -14.02 -16.07
N VAL A 518 -7.97 -12.95 -16.77
CA VAL A 518 -8.90 -12.10 -17.51
C VAL A 518 -8.60 -12.15 -19.00
N ALA A 519 -9.64 -12.40 -19.80
CA ALA A 519 -9.54 -12.34 -21.27
C ALA A 519 -9.75 -10.90 -21.78
N LYS A 520 -8.93 -10.48 -22.74
CA LYS A 520 -8.98 -9.20 -23.46
C LYS A 520 -9.79 -9.39 -24.75
N GLY A 521 -11.10 -9.60 -24.62
CA GLY A 521 -11.99 -9.83 -25.76
C GLY A 521 -13.39 -10.26 -25.34
N SER A 522 -14.10 -10.95 -26.24
CA SER A 522 -15.43 -11.51 -25.96
C SER A 522 -15.39 -12.51 -24.79
N ARG A 523 -16.51 -12.61 -24.06
CA ARG A 523 -16.71 -13.61 -23.01
C ARG A 523 -16.89 -15.03 -23.55
N THR A 524 -17.03 -15.18 -24.86
CA THR A 524 -17.15 -16.47 -25.54
C THR A 524 -16.26 -16.51 -26.77
N THR A 525 -15.69 -17.68 -27.06
CA THR A 525 -14.94 -17.94 -28.30
C THR A 525 -15.88 -17.88 -29.51
N SER A 526 -15.29 -17.86 -30.71
CA SER A 526 -15.99 -18.10 -31.98
C SER A 526 -16.80 -19.41 -32.02
N HIS A 527 -16.50 -20.35 -31.11
CA HIS A 527 -17.17 -21.64 -30.95
C HIS A 527 -18.18 -21.66 -29.78
N GLY A 528 -18.44 -20.50 -29.16
CA GLY A 528 -19.41 -20.32 -28.09
C GLY A 528 -18.97 -20.83 -26.70
N THR A 529 -17.76 -21.37 -26.56
CA THR A 529 -17.20 -21.82 -25.26
C THR A 529 -16.59 -20.67 -24.47
N GLY A 530 -16.17 -20.93 -23.22
CA GLY A 530 -15.42 -19.96 -22.42
C GLY A 530 -14.10 -19.48 -23.09
N PRO A 531 -13.58 -18.29 -22.78
CA PRO A 531 -12.44 -17.72 -23.48
C PRO A 531 -11.07 -18.15 -22.91
N ILE A 532 -11.05 -18.90 -21.80
CA ILE A 532 -9.83 -19.27 -21.07
C ILE A 532 -9.55 -20.76 -21.23
N HIS A 533 -8.43 -21.12 -21.86
CA HIS A 533 -8.02 -22.51 -22.05
C HIS A 533 -7.42 -23.14 -20.78
N ARG A 534 -7.69 -24.44 -20.53
CA ARG A 534 -7.17 -25.22 -19.37
C ARG A 534 -5.68 -25.09 -19.10
N ARG A 535 -4.87 -25.02 -20.15
CA ARG A 535 -3.39 -24.95 -20.10
C ARG A 535 -2.84 -23.85 -19.19
N HIS A 536 -3.63 -22.82 -18.88
CA HIS A 536 -3.26 -21.83 -17.87
C HIS A 536 -3.17 -22.42 -16.46
N ILE A 537 -4.12 -23.29 -16.08
CA ILE A 537 -4.11 -24.02 -14.82
C ILE A 537 -2.84 -24.86 -14.76
N ASP A 538 -2.61 -25.70 -15.78
CA ASP A 538 -1.46 -26.63 -15.80
C ASP A 538 -0.13 -25.87 -15.61
N ARG A 539 0.09 -24.80 -16.39
CA ARG A 539 1.32 -24.00 -16.33
C ARG A 539 1.51 -23.25 -15.01
N LEU A 540 0.43 -22.73 -14.42
CA LEU A 540 0.52 -22.04 -13.13
C LEU A 540 0.72 -23.03 -11.98
N MET A 541 0.08 -24.20 -12.03
CA MET A 541 0.31 -25.28 -11.08
C MET A 541 1.75 -25.80 -11.15
N GLU A 542 2.34 -25.92 -12.35
CA GLU A 542 3.74 -26.31 -12.57
C GLU A 542 4.76 -25.39 -11.87
N THR A 543 4.41 -24.13 -11.59
CA THR A 543 5.29 -23.21 -10.83
C THR A 543 5.49 -23.64 -9.38
N GLY A 544 4.58 -24.47 -8.84
CA GLY A 544 4.56 -24.84 -7.43
C GLY A 544 4.26 -23.67 -6.48
N LEU A 545 3.72 -22.56 -6.98
CA LEU A 545 3.30 -21.38 -6.22
C LEU A 545 1.81 -21.35 -5.89
N VAL A 546 1.00 -22.08 -6.66
CA VAL A 546 -0.46 -22.17 -6.46
C VAL A 546 -0.74 -23.23 -5.40
N GLU A 547 -1.59 -22.91 -4.42
CA GLU A 547 -2.12 -23.87 -3.44
C GLU A 547 -3.39 -24.52 -3.99
N ASP A 548 -4.31 -23.70 -4.49
CA ASP A 548 -5.61 -24.14 -4.99
C ASP A 548 -6.13 -23.21 -6.09
N TYR A 549 -7.17 -23.63 -6.81
CA TYR A 549 -7.84 -22.80 -7.79
C TYR A 549 -9.35 -23.06 -7.82
N LYS A 550 -10.11 -22.06 -8.27
CA LYS A 550 -11.55 -22.13 -8.48
C LYS A 550 -11.84 -21.81 -9.93
N SER A 551 -12.72 -22.57 -10.56
CA SER A 551 -12.97 -22.46 -12.00
C SER A 551 -14.42 -22.76 -12.36
N ILE A 552 -14.90 -22.11 -13.42
CA ILE A 552 -16.16 -22.45 -14.07
C ILE A 552 -15.86 -22.77 -15.53
N ALA A 553 -16.11 -24.02 -15.91
CA ALA A 553 -16.10 -24.44 -17.30
C ALA A 553 -17.36 -23.92 -18.00
N TRP A 554 -17.22 -23.45 -19.25
CA TRP A 554 -18.34 -23.10 -20.13
C TRP A 554 -18.15 -23.84 -21.45
N MET A 555 -18.99 -24.84 -21.68
CA MET A 555 -19.00 -25.65 -22.89
C MET A 555 -20.37 -25.57 -23.59
N ASN A 556 -20.37 -25.51 -24.93
CA ASN A 556 -21.59 -25.48 -25.73
C ASN A 556 -21.70 -26.73 -26.61
N TYR A 557 -22.90 -27.30 -26.68
CA TYR A 557 -23.23 -28.49 -27.48
C TYR A 557 -24.39 -28.16 -28.43
N GLU A 558 -24.52 -28.92 -29.52
CA GLU A 558 -25.51 -28.65 -30.57
C GLU A 558 -26.52 -29.80 -30.74
N GLU A 559 -26.22 -30.97 -30.20
CA GLU A 559 -27.12 -32.12 -30.26
C GLU A 559 -27.44 -32.66 -28.86
N LEU A 560 -28.70 -33.04 -28.66
CA LEU A 560 -29.20 -33.66 -27.44
C LEU A 560 -29.85 -35.00 -27.80
N TYR A 561 -29.44 -36.06 -27.13
CA TYR A 561 -30.01 -37.38 -27.21
C TYR A 561 -30.62 -37.73 -25.85
N ILE A 562 -31.88 -38.17 -25.83
CA ILE A 562 -32.63 -38.52 -24.63
C ILE A 562 -32.92 -40.02 -24.68
N ASP A 563 -32.53 -40.75 -23.65
CA ASP A 563 -32.84 -42.15 -23.43
C ASP A 563 -33.87 -42.29 -22.30
N ARG A 564 -35.04 -42.84 -22.65
CA ARG A 564 -36.12 -43.20 -21.73
C ARG A 564 -36.35 -44.70 -21.82
N ASP A 565 -36.02 -45.42 -20.76
CA ASP A 565 -36.22 -46.88 -20.66
C ASP A 565 -35.61 -47.68 -21.83
N GLY A 566 -34.48 -47.23 -22.39
CA GLY A 566 -33.76 -47.86 -23.51
C GLY A 566 -34.20 -47.37 -24.89
N ALA A 567 -35.16 -46.44 -24.98
CA ALA A 567 -35.54 -45.79 -26.22
C ALA A 567 -34.78 -44.47 -26.39
N ILE A 568 -33.75 -44.49 -27.24
CA ILE A 568 -32.94 -43.30 -27.57
C ILE A 568 -33.65 -42.47 -28.64
N LYS A 569 -33.92 -41.21 -28.35
CA LYS A 569 -34.46 -40.22 -29.29
C LYS A 569 -33.53 -39.00 -29.36
N LYS A 570 -33.16 -38.60 -30.56
CA LYS A 570 -32.50 -37.30 -30.80
C LYS A 570 -33.54 -36.18 -30.67
N TYR A 571 -33.19 -35.10 -29.99
CA TYR A 571 -34.01 -33.90 -29.97
C TYR A 571 -34.11 -33.34 -31.40
N GLU A 572 -35.34 -33.25 -31.89
CA GLU A 572 -35.65 -32.70 -33.20
C GLU A 572 -36.26 -31.33 -33.03
N ILE A 573 -35.75 -30.38 -33.80
CA ILE A 573 -36.16 -28.99 -33.72
C ILE A 573 -37.62 -28.86 -34.14
N GLY A 574 -38.45 -28.28 -33.27
CA GLY A 574 -39.89 -28.18 -33.43
C GLY A 574 -40.41 -26.74 -33.49
N GLU A 575 -41.74 -26.58 -33.39
CA GLU A 575 -42.38 -25.26 -33.30
C GLU A 575 -41.96 -24.46 -32.06
N LYS A 576 -41.56 -25.13 -30.97
CA LYS A 576 -41.14 -24.47 -29.72
C LYS A 576 -39.82 -23.71 -29.88
N ASP A 577 -38.93 -24.19 -30.75
CA ASP A 577 -37.63 -23.56 -31.05
C ASP A 577 -37.73 -22.44 -32.09
N LYS A 578 -38.91 -22.25 -32.69
CA LYS A 578 -39.14 -21.20 -33.68
C LYS A 578 -39.34 -19.88 -32.97
N VAL A 579 -38.39 -18.97 -33.19
CA VAL A 579 -38.57 -17.56 -32.86
C VAL A 579 -39.06 -16.88 -34.13
N HIS A 580 -40.38 -16.65 -34.19
CA HIS A 580 -41.07 -16.10 -35.36
C HIS A 580 -41.03 -17.06 -36.58
N VAL A 581 -40.15 -16.81 -37.56
CA VAL A 581 -40.03 -17.57 -38.82
C VAL A 581 -38.68 -18.30 -38.91
N PHE A 582 -37.75 -18.02 -37.99
CA PHE A 582 -36.42 -18.61 -37.98
C PHE A 582 -36.34 -19.77 -36.99
N ILE A 583 -35.72 -20.84 -37.44
CA ILE A 583 -35.36 -21.96 -36.59
C ILE A 583 -34.03 -21.60 -35.92
N LYS A 584 -34.06 -21.29 -34.63
CA LYS A 584 -32.82 -21.18 -33.85
C LYS A 584 -32.36 -22.60 -33.54
N HIS A 585 -31.20 -23.00 -34.07
CA HIS A 585 -30.60 -24.26 -33.64
C HIS A 585 -30.33 -24.18 -32.13
N PRO A 586 -30.86 -25.11 -31.32
CA PRO A 586 -30.67 -25.07 -29.88
C PRO A 586 -29.19 -25.25 -29.55
N ILE A 587 -28.71 -24.43 -28.61
CA ILE A 587 -27.35 -24.55 -28.06
C ILE A 587 -27.51 -24.99 -26.62
N PHE A 588 -27.02 -26.18 -26.31
CA PHE A 588 -27.06 -26.73 -24.96
C PHE A 588 -25.82 -26.26 -24.21
N VAL A 589 -26.01 -25.37 -23.23
CA VAL A 589 -24.92 -24.78 -22.45
C VAL A 589 -24.65 -25.64 -21.22
N VAL A 590 -23.41 -26.12 -21.08
CA VAL A 590 -22.97 -26.89 -19.92
C VAL A 590 -22.00 -26.08 -19.09
N TYR A 591 -22.30 -25.96 -17.79
CA TYR A 591 -21.38 -25.46 -16.78
C TYR A 591 -20.89 -26.58 -15.87
N ALA A 592 -19.64 -26.49 -15.48
CA ALA A 592 -19.09 -27.30 -14.41
C ALA A 592 -18.18 -26.46 -13.52
N SER A 593 -18.13 -26.78 -12.23
CA SER A 593 -17.26 -26.13 -11.25
C SER A 593 -16.37 -27.20 -10.62
N ASN A 594 -15.09 -26.87 -10.38
CA ASN A 594 -14.22 -27.76 -9.59
C ASN A 594 -14.43 -27.59 -8.07
N LYS A 595 -15.38 -26.74 -7.68
CA LYS A 595 -15.81 -26.49 -6.30
C LYS A 595 -17.29 -26.81 -6.15
N SER A 596 -17.66 -27.33 -4.99
CA SER A 596 -19.02 -27.74 -4.66
C SER A 596 -20.02 -26.58 -4.83
N TYR A 597 -21.18 -26.90 -5.39
CA TYR A 597 -22.28 -25.97 -5.60
C TYR A 597 -22.95 -25.59 -4.26
N ASN A 598 -23.50 -24.37 -4.17
CA ASN A 598 -24.20 -23.88 -2.97
C ASN A 598 -23.37 -23.93 -1.67
N SER A 599 -22.04 -23.88 -1.79
CA SER A 599 -21.11 -23.90 -0.67
C SER A 599 -20.47 -22.52 -0.46
N SER A 600 -19.94 -22.26 0.74
CA SER A 600 -19.20 -21.02 1.02
C SER A 600 -17.93 -20.88 0.18
N ASP A 601 -17.36 -22.00 -0.29
CA ASP A 601 -16.16 -22.02 -1.13
C ASP A 601 -16.48 -22.02 -2.63
N GLY A 602 -17.73 -22.32 -3.00
CA GLY A 602 -18.22 -22.50 -4.36
C GLY A 602 -18.48 -21.18 -5.11
N ILE A 603 -18.26 -21.20 -6.42
CA ILE A 603 -18.51 -20.03 -7.29
C ILE A 603 -19.96 -20.03 -7.82
N ILE A 604 -20.59 -21.20 -7.96
CA ILE A 604 -21.95 -21.34 -8.50
C ILE A 604 -22.95 -21.57 -7.36
N ASN A 605 -23.91 -20.66 -7.26
CA ASN A 605 -25.03 -20.75 -6.31
C ASN A 605 -26.35 -20.91 -7.09
N LEU A 606 -26.94 -22.09 -7.02
CA LEU A 606 -28.21 -22.48 -7.62
C LEU A 606 -29.38 -22.16 -6.67
N THR A 607 -30.45 -21.58 -7.20
CA THR A 607 -31.66 -21.25 -6.42
C THR A 607 -32.78 -22.25 -6.66
N ASP A 608 -33.61 -22.48 -5.63
CA ASP A 608 -34.74 -23.42 -5.66
C ASP A 608 -34.34 -24.81 -6.17
N LEU A 609 -33.19 -25.29 -5.69
CA LEU A 609 -32.63 -26.58 -6.06
C LEU A 609 -33.48 -27.72 -5.51
N ASN A 610 -33.87 -28.65 -6.39
CA ASN A 610 -34.59 -29.87 -6.07
C ASN A 610 -33.82 -31.08 -6.63
N ILE A 611 -33.48 -32.05 -5.77
CA ILE A 611 -32.74 -33.27 -6.13
C ILE A 611 -33.55 -34.47 -5.64
N ILE A 612 -33.58 -35.55 -6.43
CA ILE A 612 -34.26 -36.80 -6.06
C ILE A 612 -33.59 -37.48 -4.84
N ASP A 613 -34.38 -38.21 -4.02
CA ASP A 613 -33.99 -38.70 -2.68
C ASP A 613 -32.68 -39.50 -2.59
N ASN A 614 -32.19 -40.08 -3.69
CA ASN A 614 -30.98 -40.91 -3.73
C ASN A 614 -29.71 -40.16 -4.17
N TYR A 615 -29.82 -38.87 -4.48
CA TYR A 615 -28.70 -38.05 -4.93
C TYR A 615 -28.52 -36.83 -4.03
N SER A 616 -27.30 -36.31 -3.98
CA SER A 616 -26.93 -35.09 -3.27
C SER A 616 -25.99 -34.24 -4.11
N LEU A 617 -25.69 -33.03 -3.65
CA LEU A 617 -24.68 -32.19 -4.30
C LEU A 617 -23.27 -32.79 -4.22
N GLU A 618 -23.00 -33.65 -3.23
CA GLU A 618 -21.70 -34.33 -3.07
C GLU A 618 -21.42 -35.29 -4.23
N ASP A 619 -22.46 -35.78 -4.92
CA ASP A 619 -22.28 -36.63 -6.11
C ASP A 619 -21.59 -35.90 -7.27
N PHE A 620 -21.63 -34.56 -7.30
CA PHE A 620 -20.94 -33.76 -8.32
C PHE A 620 -19.45 -33.56 -8.02
N ASP A 621 -19.02 -33.89 -6.80
CA ASP A 621 -17.63 -33.81 -6.34
C ASP A 621 -16.93 -35.18 -6.37
N LYS A 622 -17.65 -36.26 -6.72
CA LYS A 622 -17.11 -37.62 -6.83
C LYS A 622 -16.13 -37.77 -7.99
N GLU A 623 -15.27 -38.79 -7.88
CA GLU A 623 -14.37 -39.18 -8.96
C GLU A 623 -15.12 -39.96 -10.03
N TYR A 624 -14.92 -39.56 -11.29
CA TYR A 624 -15.47 -40.21 -12.48
C TYR A 624 -14.32 -40.60 -13.40
N THR A 625 -14.28 -41.86 -13.84
CA THR A 625 -13.16 -42.36 -14.65
C THR A 625 -13.63 -42.97 -15.97
N ARG A 626 -12.72 -43.04 -16.94
CA ARG A 626 -12.97 -43.74 -18.21
C ARG A 626 -12.89 -45.24 -17.98
N GLY A 627 -13.96 -45.95 -18.31
CA GLY A 627 -14.03 -47.41 -18.24
C GLY A 627 -14.78 -48.00 -19.42
N TYR A 628 -14.95 -49.31 -19.41
CA TYR A 628 -15.74 -50.01 -20.41
C TYR A 628 -17.09 -50.38 -19.81
N SER A 629 -18.16 -50.09 -20.55
CA SER A 629 -19.51 -50.52 -20.21
C SER A 629 -19.61 -52.05 -20.23
N LYS A 630 -20.71 -52.58 -19.67
CA LYS A 630 -21.05 -54.01 -19.75
C LYS A 630 -21.13 -54.53 -21.20
N ASN A 631 -21.31 -53.62 -22.16
CA ASN A 631 -21.41 -53.91 -23.59
C ASN A 631 -20.08 -53.70 -24.35
N GLY A 632 -19.00 -53.32 -23.66
CA GLY A 632 -17.66 -53.13 -24.23
C GLY A 632 -17.41 -51.76 -24.88
N GLU A 633 -18.32 -50.81 -24.72
CA GLU A 633 -18.16 -49.44 -25.21
C GLU A 633 -17.46 -48.57 -24.15
N LEU A 634 -16.60 -47.65 -24.59
CA LEU A 634 -15.93 -46.71 -23.68
C LEU A 634 -16.98 -45.75 -23.10
N THR A 635 -17.06 -45.66 -21.78
CA THR A 635 -18.04 -44.86 -21.03
C THR A 635 -17.41 -44.23 -19.79
N ILE A 636 -18.19 -43.43 -19.06
CA ILE A 636 -17.82 -42.90 -17.75
C ILE A 636 -18.41 -43.78 -16.66
N LEU A 637 -17.55 -44.15 -15.69
CA LEU A 637 -17.91 -44.90 -14.51
C LEU A 637 -17.72 -44.03 -13.26
N ASP A 638 -18.64 -44.17 -12.31
CA ASP A 638 -18.48 -43.62 -10.96
C ASP A 638 -17.47 -44.44 -10.11
N GLU A 639 -17.25 -44.01 -8.87
CA GLU A 639 -16.37 -44.69 -7.89
C GLU A 639 -16.75 -46.15 -7.59
N ASN A 640 -18.02 -46.53 -7.80
CA ASN A 640 -18.55 -47.87 -7.58
C ASN A 640 -18.52 -48.73 -8.86
N GLY A 641 -18.07 -48.15 -9.98
CA GLY A 641 -18.07 -48.81 -11.29
C GLY A 641 -19.44 -48.83 -11.97
N GLU A 642 -20.39 -48.01 -11.52
CA GLU A 642 -21.68 -47.83 -12.18
C GLU A 642 -21.58 -46.86 -13.36
N GLU A 643 -22.33 -47.14 -14.42
CA GLU A 643 -22.27 -46.37 -15.67
C GLU A 643 -23.11 -45.09 -15.59
N GLY A 644 -22.50 -43.96 -15.97
CA GLY A 644 -23.15 -42.66 -16.05
C GLY A 644 -22.74 -41.70 -14.93
N PHE A 645 -23.40 -40.54 -14.88
CA PHE A 645 -23.10 -39.47 -13.95
C PHE A 645 -24.34 -38.59 -13.71
N PRO A 646 -24.45 -37.86 -12.58
CA PRO A 646 -25.57 -36.99 -12.29
C PRO A 646 -25.50 -35.69 -13.09
N ILE A 647 -26.67 -35.16 -13.46
CA ILE A 647 -26.83 -33.86 -14.13
C ILE A 647 -27.91 -33.05 -13.40
N LEU A 648 -27.65 -31.77 -13.17
CA LEU A 648 -28.71 -30.81 -12.82
C LEU A 648 -29.08 -30.00 -14.05
N VAL A 649 -30.37 -29.72 -14.23
CA VAL A 649 -30.87 -28.98 -15.40
C VAL A 649 -31.72 -27.81 -14.92
N ALA A 650 -31.56 -26.65 -15.53
CA ALA A 650 -32.41 -25.51 -15.22
C ALA A 650 -33.89 -25.81 -15.56
N GLU A 651 -34.84 -25.34 -14.74
CA GLU A 651 -36.28 -25.54 -14.96
C GLU A 651 -36.71 -25.11 -16.37
N LYS A 652 -36.16 -24.00 -16.86
CA LYS A 652 -36.42 -23.51 -18.21
C LYS A 652 -35.98 -24.49 -19.31
N ALA A 653 -34.82 -25.14 -19.13
CA ALA A 653 -34.36 -26.18 -20.06
C ALA A 653 -35.22 -27.44 -19.94
N MET A 654 -35.67 -27.80 -18.74
CA MET A 654 -36.59 -28.93 -18.53
C MET A 654 -37.88 -28.73 -19.32
N ASP A 655 -38.48 -27.54 -19.23
CA ASP A 655 -39.72 -27.20 -19.92
C ASP A 655 -39.56 -27.08 -21.44
N HIS A 656 -38.48 -26.43 -21.90
CA HIS A 656 -38.23 -26.23 -23.33
C HIS A 656 -38.00 -27.56 -24.05
N TYR A 657 -37.10 -28.40 -23.51
CA TYR A 657 -36.68 -29.65 -24.14
C TYR A 657 -37.55 -30.86 -23.74
N ASP A 658 -38.65 -30.65 -22.99
CA ASP A 658 -39.55 -31.69 -22.47
C ASP A 658 -38.80 -32.78 -21.68
N LEU A 659 -37.84 -32.39 -20.83
CA LEU A 659 -37.03 -33.30 -20.02
C LEU A 659 -37.71 -33.60 -18.67
N LYS A 660 -37.40 -34.77 -18.10
CA LYS A 660 -37.93 -35.21 -16.80
C LYS A 660 -36.81 -35.71 -15.89
N LEU A 661 -37.03 -35.58 -14.58
CA LEU A 661 -36.14 -36.20 -13.59
C LEU A 661 -36.08 -37.72 -13.85
N GLY A 662 -34.87 -38.26 -13.89
CA GLY A 662 -34.58 -39.65 -14.24
C GLY A 662 -34.29 -39.90 -15.72
N ASP A 663 -34.54 -38.94 -16.63
CA ASP A 663 -34.14 -39.07 -18.03
C ASP A 663 -32.62 -39.17 -18.15
N LYS A 664 -32.13 -40.05 -19.04
CA LYS A 664 -30.72 -40.13 -19.40
C LYS A 664 -30.46 -39.29 -20.63
N ILE A 665 -29.48 -38.38 -20.59
CA ILE A 665 -29.15 -37.50 -21.71
C ILE A 665 -27.69 -37.60 -22.12
N LEU A 666 -27.44 -37.47 -23.42
CA LEU A 666 -26.12 -37.31 -24.03
C LEU A 666 -26.13 -36.01 -24.84
N LEU A 667 -25.16 -35.13 -24.54
CA LEU A 667 -24.94 -33.90 -25.30
C LEU A 667 -23.73 -34.06 -26.22
N GLU A 668 -23.88 -33.67 -27.49
CA GLU A 668 -22.79 -33.74 -28.47
C GLU A 668 -22.48 -32.39 -29.13
N PRO A 669 -21.19 -32.04 -29.29
CA PRO A 669 -20.78 -30.90 -30.08
C PRO A 669 -21.00 -31.15 -31.58
N ALA A 670 -21.10 -30.07 -32.36
CA ALA A 670 -21.00 -30.18 -33.81
C ALA A 670 -19.69 -30.85 -34.22
N SER A 671 -19.83 -31.93 -34.99
CA SER A 671 -18.73 -32.85 -35.35
C SER A 671 -17.60 -32.19 -36.15
N ARG A 672 -17.80 -30.96 -36.66
CA ARG A 672 -16.83 -30.20 -37.45
C ARG A 672 -15.81 -29.42 -36.62
N HIS A 673 -16.07 -29.18 -35.34
CA HIS A 673 -15.29 -28.22 -34.54
C HIS A 673 -14.72 -28.80 -33.23
N ARG A 674 -15.39 -29.79 -32.63
CA ARG A 674 -14.97 -30.39 -31.36
C ARG A 674 -15.42 -31.86 -31.35
N GLN A 675 -14.53 -32.77 -30.97
CA GLN A 675 -14.84 -34.20 -30.84
C GLN A 675 -14.75 -34.61 -29.38
N LEU A 676 -15.71 -35.42 -28.94
CA LEU A 676 -15.70 -36.02 -27.61
C LEU A 676 -14.70 -37.18 -27.56
N SER A 677 -13.99 -37.29 -26.44
CA SER A 677 -13.14 -38.44 -26.15
C SER A 677 -13.97 -39.69 -25.82
N VAL A 678 -15.13 -39.49 -25.18
CA VAL A 678 -16.04 -40.53 -24.71
C VAL A 678 -17.48 -40.07 -24.94
N ARG A 679 -18.32 -40.95 -25.49
CA ARG A 679 -19.77 -40.71 -25.60
C ARG A 679 -20.43 -41.42 -24.43
N THR A 680 -21.08 -40.68 -23.54
CA THR A 680 -21.70 -41.25 -22.34
C THR A 680 -22.99 -40.51 -22.00
N TYR A 681 -23.95 -41.23 -21.42
CA TYR A 681 -25.19 -40.66 -20.92
C TYR A 681 -25.04 -40.27 -19.44
N GLY A 682 -25.55 -39.11 -19.07
CA GLY A 682 -25.75 -38.72 -17.68
C GLY A 682 -27.24 -38.70 -17.32
N THR A 683 -27.56 -38.93 -16.05
CA THR A 683 -28.93 -38.96 -15.55
C THR A 683 -29.32 -37.61 -15.00
N ILE A 684 -30.49 -37.08 -15.35
CA ILE A 684 -31.03 -35.86 -14.75
C ILE A 684 -31.52 -36.19 -13.34
N VAL A 685 -30.79 -35.74 -12.32
CA VAL A 685 -31.08 -36.07 -10.91
C VAL A 685 -31.70 -34.91 -10.14
N GLY A 686 -31.65 -33.71 -10.71
CA GLY A 686 -32.23 -32.54 -10.08
C GLY A 686 -32.48 -31.38 -11.03
N THR A 687 -33.24 -30.42 -10.55
CA THR A 687 -33.60 -29.19 -11.26
C THR A 687 -33.38 -27.97 -10.36
N TYR A 688 -33.19 -26.81 -10.97
CA TYR A 688 -33.04 -25.54 -10.26
C TYR A 688 -33.64 -24.40 -11.08
N LYS A 689 -34.12 -23.35 -10.40
CA LYS A 689 -34.82 -22.23 -11.05
C LYS A 689 -33.87 -21.28 -11.77
N GLY A 690 -32.69 -21.03 -11.20
CA GLY A 690 -31.71 -20.15 -11.81
C GLY A 690 -30.35 -20.19 -11.11
N ILE A 691 -29.37 -19.53 -11.73
CA ILE A 691 -28.03 -19.39 -11.18
C ILE A 691 -27.87 -17.96 -10.65
N SER A 692 -27.44 -17.84 -9.40
CA SER A 692 -27.01 -16.58 -8.82
C SER A 692 -25.71 -16.14 -9.48
N THR A 693 -25.75 -15.05 -10.26
CA THR A 693 -24.58 -14.47 -10.94
C THR A 693 -23.83 -13.47 -10.05
N GLY A 694 -24.16 -13.45 -8.76
CA GLY A 694 -23.63 -12.51 -7.77
C GLY A 694 -24.74 -11.91 -6.95
N LYS A 695 -24.39 -11.00 -6.05
CA LYS A 695 -25.37 -10.17 -5.35
C LYS A 695 -25.58 -8.89 -6.16
N ASN A 696 -26.84 -8.48 -6.32
CA ASN A 696 -27.15 -7.14 -6.72
C ASN A 696 -26.69 -6.19 -5.62
N TYR A 697 -26.78 -4.91 -5.95
CA TYR A 697 -26.39 -3.84 -5.05
C TYR A 697 -27.12 -3.83 -3.68
N TYR A 698 -28.20 -4.60 -3.51
CA TYR A 698 -28.90 -4.77 -2.23
C TYR A 698 -28.48 -6.02 -1.45
N GLY A 699 -27.37 -6.65 -1.84
CA GLY A 699 -26.93 -7.91 -1.22
C GLY A 699 -27.82 -9.11 -1.56
N LYS A 700 -28.84 -8.95 -2.42
CA LYS A 700 -29.72 -10.04 -2.87
C LYS A 700 -29.12 -10.71 -4.10
N ASN A 701 -29.25 -12.02 -4.20
CA ASN A 701 -28.77 -12.75 -5.36
C ASN A 701 -29.43 -12.22 -6.66
N ILE A 702 -28.63 -11.85 -7.66
CA ILE A 702 -29.08 -11.67 -9.04
C ILE A 702 -29.23 -13.09 -9.57
N VAL A 703 -30.48 -13.53 -9.69
CA VAL A 703 -30.78 -14.84 -10.24
C VAL A 703 -31.12 -14.64 -11.71
N ASN A 704 -30.36 -15.28 -12.58
CA ASN A 704 -30.75 -15.38 -13.97
C ASN A 704 -31.57 -16.66 -14.14
N GLU A 705 -32.89 -16.48 -14.11
CA GLU A 705 -33.91 -17.55 -14.25
C GLU A 705 -34.16 -17.92 -15.72
N ASP A 706 -33.65 -17.12 -16.65
CA ASP A 706 -33.87 -17.28 -18.08
C ASP A 706 -32.85 -18.20 -18.77
N MET A 707 -31.97 -18.85 -18.01
CA MET A 707 -30.90 -19.69 -18.54
C MET A 707 -31.30 -21.14 -18.74
N GLU A 708 -31.01 -21.69 -19.92
CA GLU A 708 -31.17 -23.10 -20.27
C GLU A 708 -29.84 -23.85 -20.07
N VAL A 709 -29.38 -23.90 -18.83
CA VAL A 709 -28.05 -24.45 -18.48
C VAL A 709 -28.17 -25.85 -17.89
N PHE A 710 -27.18 -26.68 -18.23
CA PHE A 710 -26.95 -28.01 -17.70
C PHE A 710 -25.71 -27.98 -16.80
N ILE A 711 -25.78 -28.58 -15.63
CA ILE A 711 -24.65 -28.66 -14.68
C ILE A 711 -24.09 -30.08 -14.71
N TYR A 712 -22.82 -30.20 -15.08
CA TYR A 712 -22.08 -31.46 -15.11
C TYR A 712 -21.04 -31.48 -13.99
N PRO A 713 -20.67 -32.66 -13.44
CA PRO A 713 -19.47 -32.79 -12.62
C PRO A 713 -18.23 -32.39 -13.44
N MET A 714 -17.32 -31.62 -12.84
CA MET A 714 -16.10 -31.18 -13.54
C MET A 714 -15.25 -32.36 -14.02
N GLU A 715 -15.19 -33.43 -13.21
CA GLU A 715 -14.40 -34.61 -13.55
C GLU A 715 -14.98 -35.36 -14.76
N VAL A 716 -16.31 -35.33 -14.95
CA VAL A 716 -16.93 -35.87 -16.17
C VAL A 716 -16.50 -35.06 -17.38
N LEU A 717 -16.53 -33.73 -17.32
CA LEU A 717 -16.04 -32.91 -18.42
C LEU A 717 -14.56 -33.17 -18.71
N ASN A 718 -13.71 -33.33 -17.69
CA ASN A 718 -12.28 -33.69 -17.83
C ASN A 718 -12.08 -34.98 -18.63
N ASN A 719 -12.97 -35.95 -18.46
CA ASN A 719 -12.88 -37.24 -19.10
C ASN A 719 -13.60 -37.29 -20.47
N VAL A 720 -14.66 -36.52 -20.67
CA VAL A 720 -15.44 -36.49 -21.92
C VAL A 720 -14.79 -35.58 -22.96
N GLU A 721 -14.24 -34.44 -22.54
CA GLU A 721 -13.68 -33.43 -23.43
C GLU A 721 -12.19 -33.64 -23.71
N MET A 722 -11.76 -33.39 -24.95
CA MET A 722 -10.34 -33.28 -25.26
C MET A 722 -9.75 -31.94 -24.81
N GLN A 723 -10.56 -30.88 -24.81
CA GLN A 723 -10.17 -29.52 -24.44
C GLN A 723 -11.30 -28.87 -23.66
N ILE A 724 -10.97 -28.29 -22.52
CA ILE A 724 -11.92 -27.58 -21.67
C ILE A 724 -11.60 -26.10 -21.69
N PHE A 725 -12.67 -25.34 -21.81
CA PHE A 725 -12.67 -23.90 -21.82
C PHE A 725 -13.42 -23.38 -20.61
N TYR A 726 -12.83 -22.39 -19.95
CA TYR A 726 -13.31 -21.80 -18.72
C TYR A 726 -13.80 -20.39 -18.99
N SER A 727 -14.90 -20.03 -18.34
CA SER A 727 -15.41 -18.65 -18.29
C SER A 727 -14.77 -17.85 -17.16
N LYS A 728 -14.35 -18.52 -16.09
CA LYS A 728 -13.64 -17.93 -14.95
C LYS A 728 -12.60 -18.89 -14.39
N ILE A 729 -11.42 -18.38 -14.04
CA ILE A 729 -10.40 -19.08 -13.25
C ILE A 729 -9.81 -18.09 -12.23
N GLU A 730 -9.86 -18.48 -10.96
CA GLU A 730 -9.32 -17.75 -9.81
C GLU A 730 -8.32 -18.67 -9.09
N PHE A 731 -7.11 -18.18 -8.82
CA PHE A 731 -6.02 -18.91 -8.17
C PHE A 731 -5.84 -18.41 -6.74
N GLU A 732 -5.53 -19.33 -5.84
CA GLU A 732 -5.07 -19.06 -4.49
C GLU A 732 -3.59 -19.48 -4.38
N PHE A 733 -2.72 -18.55 -3.98
CA PHE A 733 -1.28 -18.79 -3.92
C PHE A 733 -0.83 -19.20 -2.51
N LYS A 734 0.24 -20.00 -2.45
CA LYS A 734 0.83 -20.48 -1.20
C LYS A 734 1.43 -19.35 -0.38
N GLN A 735 0.88 -19.11 0.81
CA GLN A 735 1.34 -18.04 1.71
C GLN A 735 2.85 -18.13 2.02
N GLU A 736 3.36 -19.35 2.24
CA GLU A 736 4.78 -19.62 2.51
C GLU A 736 5.72 -19.17 1.37
N LYS A 737 5.19 -19.06 0.15
CA LYS A 737 5.92 -18.66 -1.05
C LYS A 737 5.57 -17.26 -1.55
N ASN A 738 4.88 -16.44 -0.76
CA ASN A 738 4.51 -15.08 -1.18
C ASN A 738 5.74 -14.23 -1.57
N LYS A 739 6.88 -14.37 -0.88
CA LYS A 739 8.16 -13.72 -1.27
C LYS A 739 8.59 -14.12 -2.69
N GLU A 740 8.49 -15.41 -3.01
CA GLU A 740 8.83 -15.94 -4.33
C GLU A 740 7.84 -15.42 -5.39
N LEU A 741 6.53 -15.45 -5.09
CA LEU A 741 5.47 -14.94 -5.96
C LEU A 741 5.71 -13.48 -6.38
N ILE A 742 5.97 -12.61 -5.41
CA ILE A 742 6.19 -11.18 -5.65
C ILE A 742 7.48 -10.95 -6.46
N SER A 743 8.58 -11.63 -6.11
CA SER A 743 9.84 -11.50 -6.85
C SER A 743 9.77 -12.00 -8.29
N ARG A 744 8.89 -12.98 -8.59
CA ARG A 744 8.67 -13.55 -9.93
C ARG A 744 7.40 -13.01 -10.60
N LYS A 745 6.80 -11.92 -10.09
CA LYS A 745 5.51 -11.37 -10.57
C LYS A 745 5.45 -11.17 -12.09
N ALA A 746 6.50 -10.61 -12.69
CA ALA A 746 6.57 -10.39 -14.13
C ALA A 746 6.64 -11.68 -14.95
N GLU A 747 7.40 -12.68 -14.46
CA GLU A 747 7.51 -14.00 -15.09
C GLU A 747 6.14 -14.70 -15.12
N ILE A 748 5.45 -14.71 -13.98
CA ILE A 748 4.16 -15.39 -13.81
C ILE A 748 3.07 -14.72 -14.65
N LYS A 749 3.04 -13.38 -14.70
CA LYS A 749 2.18 -12.64 -15.65
C LYS A 749 2.50 -12.99 -17.11
N GLY A 750 3.78 -13.20 -17.43
CA GLY A 750 4.24 -13.64 -18.75
C GLY A 750 3.74 -15.04 -19.15
N ILE A 751 3.63 -15.97 -18.20
CA ILE A 751 3.10 -17.33 -18.45
C ILE A 751 1.67 -17.27 -19.01
N VAL A 752 0.83 -16.41 -18.44
CA VAL A 752 -0.58 -16.23 -18.85
C VAL A 752 -0.71 -15.37 -20.10
N SER A 753 0.14 -14.36 -20.27
CA SER A 753 0.10 -13.47 -21.44
C SER A 753 0.57 -14.16 -22.72
N ASN A 754 1.51 -15.11 -22.63
CA ASN A 754 2.11 -15.80 -23.78
C ASN A 754 1.41 -17.13 -24.14
N ASN A 755 0.10 -17.23 -23.98
CA ASN A 755 -0.65 -18.45 -24.29
C ASN A 755 -1.29 -18.38 -25.69
N SER A 756 -0.65 -19.02 -26.68
CA SER A 756 -1.12 -19.08 -28.07
C SER A 756 -2.38 -19.92 -28.29
N PHE A 757 -2.87 -20.63 -27.28
CA PHE A 757 -4.07 -21.48 -27.38
C PHE A 757 -5.37 -20.72 -27.18
N ASN A 758 -5.33 -19.49 -26.67
CA ASN A 758 -6.51 -18.67 -26.54
C ASN A 758 -6.77 -17.86 -27.81
N GLU A 759 -8.04 -17.75 -28.18
CA GLU A 759 -8.51 -16.85 -29.23
C GLU A 759 -8.31 -15.37 -28.85
N PHE A 760 -8.43 -15.06 -27.56
CA PHE A 760 -8.23 -13.72 -27.00
C PHE A 760 -6.99 -13.66 -26.12
N ALA A 761 -6.28 -12.53 -26.15
CA ALA A 761 -5.16 -12.30 -25.25
C ALA A 761 -5.64 -12.38 -23.79
N THR A 762 -4.89 -13.08 -22.92
CA THR A 762 -5.21 -13.20 -21.50
C THR A 762 -4.19 -12.47 -20.64
N GLU A 763 -4.61 -12.01 -19.47
CA GLU A 763 -3.72 -11.47 -18.45
C GLU A 763 -4.00 -12.08 -17.09
N LEU A 764 -2.96 -12.14 -16.26
CA LEU A 764 -3.08 -12.51 -14.85
C LEU A 764 -3.15 -11.25 -14.00
N LYS A 765 -4.28 -11.05 -13.32
CA LYS A 765 -4.43 -10.02 -12.32
C LYS A 765 -4.19 -10.60 -10.94
N LEU A 766 -3.15 -10.15 -10.26
CA LEU A 766 -2.87 -10.51 -8.86
C LEU A 766 -3.51 -9.46 -7.95
N TRP A 767 -4.18 -9.93 -6.92
CA TRP A 767 -4.80 -9.10 -5.88
C TRP A 767 -3.87 -9.09 -4.66
N ASP A 768 -2.78 -8.32 -4.74
CA ASP A 768 -1.73 -8.24 -3.73
C ASP A 768 -1.67 -6.89 -3.00
N GLU A 769 -2.72 -6.07 -3.09
CA GLU A 769 -2.78 -4.73 -2.50
C GLU A 769 -2.66 -4.76 -0.97
N GLU A 770 -3.34 -5.71 -0.31
CA GLU A 770 -3.26 -5.89 1.15
C GLU A 770 -1.82 -6.08 1.61
N LEU A 771 -1.08 -6.95 0.91
CA LEU A 771 0.32 -7.20 1.23
C LEU A 771 1.17 -5.97 0.90
N THR A 772 0.97 -5.38 -0.28
CA THR A 772 1.74 -4.21 -0.76
C THR A 772 1.59 -3.01 0.19
N ASN A 773 0.36 -2.70 0.62
CA ASN A 773 0.04 -1.59 1.51
C ASN A 773 0.65 -1.73 2.91
N VAL A 774 0.83 -2.97 3.39
CA VAL A 774 1.45 -3.26 4.70
C VAL A 774 2.98 -3.26 4.58
N MET A 775 3.50 -3.81 3.48
CA MET A 775 4.91 -4.05 3.28
C MET A 775 5.71 -2.82 2.89
N GLU A 776 5.24 -2.08 1.89
CA GLU A 776 6.01 -0.95 1.35
C GLU A 776 6.38 0.09 2.42
N PRO A 777 5.48 0.48 3.36
CA PRO A 777 5.85 1.38 4.44
C PRO A 777 6.93 0.80 5.37
N LEU A 778 6.90 -0.51 5.63
CA LEU A 778 7.86 -1.18 6.51
C LEU A 778 9.23 -1.32 5.85
N GLU A 779 9.29 -1.77 4.59
CA GLU A 779 10.55 -1.90 3.81
C GLU A 779 11.26 -0.56 3.68
N LYS A 780 10.50 0.48 3.40
CA LYS A 780 10.96 1.85 3.30
C LYS A 780 11.43 2.44 4.63
N ASN A 781 10.80 2.07 5.74
CA ASN A 781 11.31 2.45 7.05
C ASN A 781 12.64 1.75 7.34
N ILE A 782 12.84 0.51 6.87
CA ILE A 782 14.14 -0.17 6.98
C ILE A 782 15.20 0.55 6.15
N SER A 783 14.91 0.93 4.91
CA SER A 783 15.88 1.66 4.08
C SER A 783 16.29 3.01 4.70
N LEU A 784 15.34 3.72 5.31
CA LEU A 784 15.62 4.92 6.12
C LEU A 784 16.57 4.63 7.30
N LEU A 785 16.30 3.58 8.06
CA LEU A 785 17.13 3.20 9.20
C LEU A 785 18.54 2.76 8.76
N GLU A 786 18.67 2.10 7.61
CA GLU A 786 19.95 1.71 7.02
C GLU A 786 20.82 2.91 6.64
N VAL A 787 20.22 4.01 6.19
CA VAL A 787 20.94 5.27 5.89
C VAL A 787 21.26 6.06 7.17
N LEU A 788 20.31 6.16 8.11
CA LEU A 788 20.44 6.98 9.31
C LEU A 788 21.42 6.38 10.34
N TYR A 789 21.46 5.06 10.45
CA TYR A 789 22.32 4.35 11.39
C TYR A 789 23.82 4.68 11.24
N PRO A 790 24.46 4.54 10.06
CA PRO A 790 25.90 4.81 9.90
C PRO A 790 26.26 6.28 10.13
N VAL A 791 25.37 7.21 9.76
CA VAL A 791 25.55 8.66 10.00
C VAL A 791 25.55 8.94 11.49
N THR A 792 24.54 8.43 12.22
CA THR A 792 24.42 8.61 13.67
C THR A 792 25.58 7.93 14.40
N PHE A 793 26.00 6.76 13.94
CA PHE A 793 27.13 6.03 14.51
C PHE A 793 28.42 6.84 14.38
N THR A 794 28.75 7.32 13.18
CA THR A 794 29.95 8.15 12.93
C THR A 794 29.93 9.43 13.75
N LEU A 795 28.79 10.13 13.78
CA LEU A 795 28.61 11.35 14.54
C LEU A 795 28.82 11.11 16.05
N SER A 796 28.33 9.97 16.57
CA SER A 796 28.49 9.61 17.98
C SER A 796 29.97 9.48 18.36
N ILE A 797 30.80 8.87 17.50
CA ILE A 797 32.24 8.71 17.71
C ILE A 797 32.93 10.07 17.77
N VAL A 798 32.62 10.95 16.81
CA VAL A 798 33.20 12.29 16.73
C VAL A 798 32.82 13.14 17.94
N ILE A 799 31.54 13.16 18.31
CA ILE A 799 31.05 13.95 19.45
C ILE A 799 31.62 13.42 20.77
N ALA A 800 31.69 12.10 20.94
CA ALA A 800 32.31 11.48 22.11
C ALA A 800 33.77 11.93 22.28
N GLY A 801 34.54 11.93 21.19
CA GLY A 801 35.93 12.38 21.20
C GLY A 801 36.09 13.87 21.51
N ILE A 802 35.36 14.74 20.81
CA ILE A 802 35.42 16.20 21.00
C ILE A 802 35.07 16.59 22.44
N LEU A 803 34.02 15.99 22.99
CA LEU A 803 33.53 16.35 24.30
C LEU A 803 34.50 15.97 25.40
N VAL A 804 35.02 14.74 25.35
CA VAL A 804 35.99 14.28 26.34
C VAL A 804 37.30 15.08 26.22
N PHE A 805 37.73 15.40 24.99
CA PHE A 805 38.86 16.27 24.74
C PHE A 805 38.70 17.66 25.41
N ILE A 806 37.56 18.32 25.20
CA ILE A 806 37.25 19.63 25.81
C ILE A 806 37.22 19.53 27.35
N MET A 807 36.62 18.46 27.89
CA MET A 807 36.58 18.25 29.34
C MET A 807 37.96 18.11 29.96
N VAL A 808 38.88 17.39 29.30
CA VAL A 808 40.27 17.26 29.77
C VAL A 808 40.99 18.60 29.72
N LEU A 809 40.82 19.40 28.66
CA LEU A 809 41.44 20.73 28.53
C LEU A 809 41.05 21.68 29.67
N ARG A 810 39.85 21.55 30.23
CA ARG A 810 39.41 22.38 31.36
C ARG A 810 40.05 21.99 32.69
N ARG A 811 40.66 20.81 32.78
CA ARG A 811 41.35 20.31 33.98
C ARG A 811 42.84 20.69 34.03
N THR A 812 43.30 21.55 33.13
CA THR A 812 44.70 22.03 33.08
C THR A 812 45.19 22.58 34.41
N THR A 813 44.38 23.40 35.08
CA THR A 813 44.77 23.99 36.38
C THR A 813 44.83 22.95 37.50
N ASP A 814 43.94 21.97 37.51
CA ASP A 814 43.94 20.90 38.51
C ASP A 814 45.12 19.95 38.30
N VAL A 815 45.47 19.67 37.04
CA VAL A 815 46.70 18.95 36.65
C VAL A 815 47.95 19.69 37.10
N ALA A 816 47.98 21.01 36.94
CA ALA A 816 49.12 21.83 37.35
C ALA A 816 49.32 21.80 38.87
N ILE A 817 48.23 21.93 39.65
CA ILE A 817 48.27 21.85 41.12
C ILE A 817 48.78 20.48 41.58
N LEU A 818 48.25 19.39 41.02
CA LEU A 818 48.70 18.03 41.36
C LEU A 818 50.17 17.80 41.04
N ARG A 819 50.68 18.37 39.93
CA ARG A 819 52.11 18.31 39.58
C ARG A 819 52.99 19.11 40.53
N ILE A 820 52.51 20.25 41.03
CA ILE A 820 53.26 21.09 41.99
C ILE A 820 53.29 20.44 43.37
N LEU A 821 52.24 19.73 43.74
CA LEU A 821 52.16 18.91 44.96
C LEU A 821 53.00 17.61 44.89
N GLY A 822 53.85 17.44 43.86
CA GLY A 822 54.80 16.33 43.75
C GLY A 822 54.25 15.04 43.11
N VAL A 823 53.04 15.04 42.55
CA VAL A 823 52.47 13.85 41.90
C VAL A 823 53.13 13.63 40.55
N LYS A 824 53.55 12.38 40.27
CA LYS A 824 54.21 12.02 39.02
C LYS A 824 53.29 12.25 37.82
N GLU A 825 53.85 12.78 36.74
CA GLU A 825 53.13 13.04 35.50
C GLU A 825 52.34 11.82 34.98
N LYS A 826 52.95 10.63 35.00
CA LYS A 826 52.27 9.39 34.58
C LYS A 826 51.06 9.05 35.45
N GLU A 827 51.12 9.31 36.75
CA GLU A 827 50.02 9.03 37.68
C GLU A 827 48.84 10.00 37.48
N VAL A 828 49.13 11.28 37.22
CA VAL A 828 48.09 12.27 36.89
C VAL A 828 47.41 11.95 35.54
N ARG A 829 48.20 11.60 34.51
CA ARG A 829 47.67 11.18 33.19
C ARG A 829 46.74 9.97 33.34
N TRP A 830 47.17 8.95 34.08
CA TRP A 830 46.40 7.73 34.26
C TRP A 830 45.12 7.92 35.07
N ASN A 831 45.14 8.79 36.07
CA ASN A 831 43.99 9.05 36.90
C ASN A 831 42.86 9.75 36.12
N ILE A 832 43.19 10.76 35.31
CA ILE A 832 42.23 11.46 34.43
C ILE A 832 41.65 10.53 33.37
N PHE A 833 42.49 9.65 32.81
CA PHE A 833 42.06 8.65 31.84
C PHE A 833 41.02 7.69 32.44
N LYS A 834 41.34 7.08 33.59
CA LYS A 834 40.44 6.12 34.27
C LYS A 834 39.11 6.74 34.66
N GLU A 835 39.14 7.97 35.17
CA GLU A 835 37.96 8.64 35.68
C GLU A 835 36.91 8.89 34.58
N ASN A 836 37.33 9.45 33.44
CA ASN A 836 36.43 9.69 32.30
C ASN A 836 35.96 8.38 31.67
N LEU A 837 36.84 7.37 31.59
CA LEU A 837 36.49 6.07 31.04
C LEU A 837 35.39 5.39 31.87
N ILE A 838 35.47 5.44 33.21
CA ILE A 838 34.43 4.88 34.10
C ILE A 838 33.09 5.58 33.88
N LEU A 839 33.07 6.91 33.73
CA LEU A 839 31.83 7.66 33.50
C LEU A 839 31.16 7.27 32.18
N VAL A 840 31.94 7.13 31.11
CA VAL A 840 31.43 6.67 29.81
C VAL A 840 30.88 5.24 29.93
N LEU A 841 31.62 4.33 30.59
CA LEU A 841 31.18 2.95 30.79
C LEU A 841 29.87 2.84 31.57
N ILE A 842 29.66 3.69 32.59
CA ILE A 842 28.38 3.73 33.33
C ILE A 842 27.24 4.12 32.41
N GLY A 843 27.41 5.18 31.60
CA GLY A 843 26.39 5.64 30.66
C GLY A 843 26.05 4.58 29.61
N THR A 844 27.06 3.97 28.99
CA THR A 844 26.86 2.89 28.00
C THR A 844 26.20 1.68 28.65
N ALA A 845 26.60 1.29 29.87
CA ALA A 845 26.01 0.14 30.56
C ALA A 845 24.53 0.33 30.88
N ILE A 846 24.14 1.51 31.38
CA ILE A 846 22.73 1.83 31.66
C ILE A 846 21.89 1.71 30.39
N ALA A 847 22.39 2.25 29.27
CA ALA A 847 21.69 2.16 27.99
C ALA A 847 21.57 0.73 27.48
N CYS A 848 22.65 -0.06 27.52
CA CYS A 848 22.62 -1.46 27.12
C CYS A 848 21.60 -2.26 27.95
N ILE A 849 21.57 -2.08 29.28
CA ILE A 849 20.62 -2.76 30.17
C ILE A 849 19.18 -2.35 29.83
N ALA A 850 18.93 -1.05 29.62
CA ALA A 850 17.60 -0.55 29.29
C ALA A 850 17.09 -1.14 27.97
N VAL A 851 17.91 -1.14 26.91
CA VAL A 851 17.50 -1.71 25.62
C VAL A 851 17.37 -3.22 25.70
N PHE A 852 18.29 -3.91 26.39
CA PHE A 852 18.21 -5.36 26.61
C PHE A 852 16.92 -5.78 27.31
N ALA A 853 16.50 -5.04 28.34
CA ALA A 853 15.25 -5.31 29.06
C ALA A 853 14.00 -5.18 28.16
N ILE A 854 14.04 -4.28 27.17
CA ILE A 854 12.96 -4.10 26.19
C ILE A 854 13.03 -5.18 25.11
N SER A 855 14.22 -5.45 24.58
CA SER A 855 14.42 -6.34 23.42
C SER A 855 14.25 -7.82 23.77
N ILE A 856 14.60 -8.26 24.98
CA ILE A 856 14.66 -9.69 25.34
C ILE A 856 13.32 -10.41 25.24
N LYS A 857 12.20 -9.71 25.46
CA LYS A 857 10.86 -10.32 25.46
C LYS A 857 10.18 -10.33 24.09
N SER A 858 10.68 -9.55 23.13
CA SER A 858 9.98 -9.33 21.87
C SER A 858 10.91 -9.56 20.69
N TYR A 859 11.96 -8.74 20.54
CA TYR A 859 12.88 -8.80 19.38
C TYR A 859 14.34 -8.71 19.85
N PRO A 860 15.02 -9.84 20.13
CA PRO A 860 16.35 -9.84 20.71
C PRO A 860 17.39 -9.30 19.72
N ILE A 861 18.22 -8.36 20.19
CA ILE A 861 19.34 -7.82 19.42
C ILE A 861 20.57 -8.72 19.62
N ASP A 862 21.28 -9.04 18.55
CA ASP A 862 22.54 -9.79 18.61
C ASP A 862 23.60 -9.07 19.47
N MET A 863 24.31 -9.84 20.30
CA MET A 863 25.37 -9.35 21.19
C MET A 863 26.47 -8.62 20.42
N THR A 864 26.73 -8.99 19.16
CA THR A 864 27.73 -8.30 18.32
C THR A 864 27.37 -6.82 18.11
N LYS A 865 26.08 -6.48 17.97
CA LYS A 865 25.62 -5.10 17.80
C LYS A 865 25.86 -4.26 19.06
N TYR A 866 25.64 -4.82 20.25
CA TYR A 866 25.97 -4.16 21.53
C TYR A 866 27.46 -3.85 21.65
N ILE A 867 28.31 -4.80 21.23
CA ILE A 867 29.77 -4.65 21.24
C ILE A 867 30.21 -3.56 20.26
N ILE A 868 29.68 -3.55 19.04
CA ILE A 868 30.04 -2.55 18.01
C ILE A 868 29.64 -1.14 18.47
N VAL A 869 28.41 -0.95 18.94
CA VAL A 869 27.91 0.37 19.38
C VAL A 869 28.72 0.88 20.57
N SER A 870 28.89 0.05 21.61
CA SER A 870 29.64 0.42 22.81
C SER A 870 31.12 0.66 22.48
N GLY A 871 31.71 -0.21 21.66
CA GLY A 871 33.10 -0.14 21.22
C GLY A 871 33.40 1.11 20.40
N GLY A 872 32.51 1.48 19.47
CA GLY A 872 32.63 2.71 18.68
C GLY A 872 32.62 3.96 19.56
N TYR A 873 31.66 4.07 20.48
CA TYR A 873 31.58 5.21 21.40
C TYR A 873 32.80 5.29 22.33
N LEU A 874 33.28 4.15 22.82
CA LEU A 874 34.51 4.06 23.62
C LEU A 874 35.76 4.44 22.81
N LEU A 875 35.85 4.05 21.53
CA LEU A 875 36.93 4.44 20.62
C LEU A 875 37.01 5.95 20.46
N GLY A 876 35.87 6.61 20.18
CA GLY A 876 35.80 8.07 20.11
C GLY A 876 36.26 8.73 21.42
N SER A 877 35.74 8.26 22.55
CA SER A 877 36.07 8.75 23.88
C SER A 877 37.56 8.60 24.22
N THR A 878 38.15 7.43 23.92
CA THR A 878 39.57 7.15 24.19
C THR A 878 40.51 7.97 23.31
N ALA A 879 40.19 8.16 22.02
CA ALA A 879 40.93 9.05 21.13
C ALA A 879 40.92 10.50 21.66
N GLY A 880 39.74 10.99 22.07
CA GLY A 880 39.58 12.30 22.70
C GLY A 880 40.39 12.46 23.99
N LEU A 881 40.41 11.42 24.84
CA LEU A 881 41.22 11.39 26.07
C LEU A 881 42.71 11.48 25.78
N ILE A 882 43.23 10.67 24.84
CA ILE A 882 44.66 10.63 24.52
C ILE A 882 45.12 12.00 24.01
N LEU A 883 44.38 12.59 23.07
CA LEU A 883 44.68 13.91 22.52
C LEU A 883 44.60 15.00 23.59
N GLY A 884 43.56 14.96 24.43
CA GLY A 884 43.33 15.94 25.48
C GLY A 884 44.43 15.88 26.54
N ILE A 885 44.72 14.68 27.05
CA ILE A 885 45.75 14.45 28.06
C ILE A 885 47.11 14.88 27.50
N GLY A 886 47.47 14.50 26.27
CA GLY A 886 48.72 14.91 25.64
C GLY A 886 48.88 16.43 25.56
N LYS A 887 47.83 17.14 25.12
CA LYS A 887 47.84 18.61 25.01
C LYS A 887 47.93 19.32 26.37
N VAL A 888 47.31 18.77 27.40
CA VAL A 888 47.38 19.32 28.77
C VAL A 888 48.75 19.07 29.39
N THR A 889 49.28 17.85 29.26
CA THR A 889 50.44 17.42 30.04
C THR A 889 51.80 17.79 29.45
N ASN A 890 51.86 18.16 28.17
CA ASN A 890 53.11 18.62 27.53
C ASN A 890 53.49 20.08 27.89
N LYS A 891 52.67 20.80 28.66
CA LYS A 891 52.98 22.17 29.13
C LYS A 891 53.72 22.14 30.48
N LYS A 892 54.61 23.11 30.72
CA LYS A 892 55.29 23.24 32.03
C LYS A 892 54.27 23.64 33.12
N PRO A 893 54.37 23.14 34.36
CA PRO A 893 53.38 23.44 35.42
C PRO A 893 53.16 24.94 35.67
N LEU A 894 54.22 25.74 35.57
CA LEU A 894 54.17 27.21 35.69
C LEU A 894 53.50 27.88 34.49
N GLU A 895 53.67 27.36 33.27
CA GLU A 895 52.97 27.82 32.05
C GLU A 895 51.49 27.42 32.05
N MET A 896 51.10 26.40 32.84
CA MET A 896 49.71 25.99 33.02
C MET A 896 48.97 26.82 34.08
N LEU A 897 49.73 27.47 34.98
CA LEU A 897 49.21 28.40 36.00
C LEU A 897 49.20 29.86 35.54
N GLN A 898 50.14 30.25 34.68
CA GLN A 898 50.07 31.52 33.98
C GLN A 898 49.00 31.41 32.89
N VAL A 899 47.86 32.08 33.12
CA VAL A 899 46.88 32.30 32.06
C VAL A 899 47.57 33.15 31.00
N LYS A 900 48.08 32.50 29.94
CA LYS A 900 48.34 33.22 28.69
C LYS A 900 46.97 33.61 28.14
N GLU A 901 46.76 34.92 28.09
CA GLU A 901 45.68 35.58 27.36
C GLU A 901 45.58 35.07 25.92
#